data_AF-A0A7C3E3E7-F1
#
_entry.id   AF-A0A7C3E3E7-F1
#
_cell.length_a   1.000
_cell.length_b   1.000
_cell.length_c   1.000
_cell.angle_alpha   90.00
_cell.angle_beta   90.00
_cell.angle_gamma   90.00
#
_symmetry.space_group_name_H-M   'P 1'
#
loop_
_entity.id
_entity.type
_entity.pdbx_description
1 polymer ?
#
loop_
_entity_poly.entity_id
_entity_poly.type
_entity_poly.pdbx_seq_one_letter_code
_entity_poly.pdbx_strand_id
1 'polypeptide(L)'
;MIMRSGKLILLFLFALTLIAARGCQIGSGTIEGTVTNSMTGSGVGGVEVTLRPGITISTSDFPEPVIVTTDADGTYSAIVPAGSYNITFARQNYKTAQGSASVGKRVTATVNAELEPTAKVVVNAGPDQEGEFGASVALNGSVEILDGSSLVGYQWTQTAGANATLTNNTSLSATAQLGTYEAHKAALLAGLEQIDRFGIQGINPHALEGGKTDTFKLTVKTSSGSYSDSANVELPLPLQVASGIQNVPINVPVLLHGKTQASYNWVITKPSGSTATLEDSTTQDPYFTPDIVGEYTIEEESSETSIKVYAGTYQGGITDQDANDNPVMGSCTACHSSPATYSETFEEWAESGHAHIFSDNINTSDHYGENCLSCHTVGYLSGANGIDQASDWDAFIDSGLLHAASPTNWSTVLSTYPQTAKLANIQCENCHGPNIGSTLHLNGKSGDEERVSISSDVCAVCHGEPPRHGRFQQWEESGHANFELAIEEGENGNCGRCHSGQGFLYWIKQPNPNASIPNDQLEALGMTVDKVQPQTCVVCHDPHFVGTISGDTTDAPMRIEEDTPQLLAGFKATNVGKGAICMVCHNSRRGLRNDLNPHPSNNYNAPHDGAQGDVLMGQNAFFVEVGQRSSHANIDDSCVTCHMEATPPPAGFSYNQSGTNHTFEASITICSQCHTGLDGSALQGSVELMLEDLRKAISTAASDKLNGLGTVKVRAYDPATGLFSSDSDTNSNVAINVAANNVTVTDVYYLQGQTTFAITLATPIDISWQDGSTTTTGSFSVQMRSLKDASDELVYKSESSNMFRACWNYILIIFDSSKGVHNPSFVANVLKATVAQDLSF
;
A
#
# COMPACT_ATOMS: atom_id res chain seq x y z
N MET A 1 15.25 47.08 42.20
CA MET A 1 15.67 48.47 42.49
C MET A 1 14.95 49.37 41.50
N ILE A 2 13.88 50.13 41.84
CA ILE A 2 13.89 51.37 42.65
C ILE A 2 14.84 52.41 41.99
N MET A 3 14.43 53.58 41.45
CA MET A 3 13.23 54.41 41.73
C MET A 3 12.78 55.37 40.57
N ARG A 4 11.56 55.92 40.72
CA ARG A 4 10.87 57.02 39.99
C ARG A 4 11.74 58.27 39.70
N SER A 5 11.52 59.06 38.63
CA SER A 5 10.63 60.27 38.55
C SER A 5 10.91 61.10 37.24
N GLY A 6 10.13 62.08 36.75
CA GLY A 6 8.78 62.54 37.13
C GLY A 6 8.31 63.97 36.70
N LYS A 7 8.03 64.23 35.40
CA LYS A 7 7.26 65.37 34.79
C LYS A 7 7.83 66.82 34.68
N LEU A 8 7.47 67.47 33.55
CA LEU A 8 6.84 68.81 33.36
C LEU A 8 7.56 69.96 32.56
N ILE A 9 7.20 70.10 31.26
CA ILE A 9 6.65 71.30 30.53
C ILE A 9 7.39 72.67 30.49
N LEU A 10 7.84 73.04 29.27
CA LEU A 10 7.71 74.35 28.53
C LEU A 10 8.39 75.66 29.03
N LEU A 11 9.35 76.23 28.26
CA LEU A 11 9.14 77.45 27.41
C LEU A 11 10.38 77.92 26.59
N PHE A 12 10.17 78.09 25.28
CA PHE A 12 10.71 79.03 24.27
C PHE A 12 12.00 79.91 24.40
N LEU A 13 12.63 80.06 23.21
CA LEU A 13 13.19 81.28 22.54
C LEU A 13 14.73 81.56 22.50
N PHE A 14 15.30 81.27 21.31
CA PHE A 14 16.36 81.97 20.53
C PHE A 14 17.78 82.21 21.08
N ALA A 15 18.76 81.67 20.33
CA ALA A 15 19.88 82.45 19.77
C ALA A 15 20.24 81.93 18.36
N LEU A 16 20.61 82.83 17.44
CA LEU A 16 20.79 82.54 16.01
C LEU A 16 22.23 82.84 15.58
N THR A 17 22.89 81.94 14.85
CA THR A 17 24.09 82.28 14.05
C THR A 17 24.10 81.49 12.74
N LEU A 18 24.18 82.22 11.61
CA LEU A 18 24.24 81.67 10.27
C LEU A 18 25.66 81.18 9.93
N ILE A 19 25.75 80.02 9.28
CA ILE A 19 26.72 79.79 8.20
C ILE A 19 25.95 79.24 7.00
N ALA A 20 25.83 80.04 5.95
CA ALA A 20 25.10 79.67 4.74
C ALA A 20 26.05 79.04 3.71
N ALA A 21 26.31 77.74 3.83
CA ALA A 21 26.67 76.93 2.67
C ALA A 21 25.37 76.55 1.93
N ARG A 22 25.35 76.64 0.59
CA ARG A 22 24.16 76.38 -0.23
C ARG A 22 23.83 74.88 -0.31
N GLY A 23 23.24 74.33 0.76
CA GLY A 23 22.69 72.99 0.76
C GLY A 23 21.48 72.90 -0.18
N CYS A 24 21.50 71.93 -1.09
CA CYS A 24 20.33 71.59 -1.89
C CYS A 24 19.24 71.04 -0.96
N GLN A 25 18.18 71.83 -0.71
CA GLN A 25 16.98 71.28 -0.08
C GLN A 25 16.30 70.32 -1.05
N ILE A 26 16.68 69.04 -0.99
CA ILE A 26 15.96 67.94 -1.62
C ILE A 26 14.50 68.09 -1.19
N GLY A 27 13.64 68.41 -2.15
CA GLY A 27 12.23 68.60 -1.84
C GLY A 27 11.59 67.27 -1.55
N SER A 28 10.88 67.13 -0.44
CA SER A 28 9.98 66.00 -0.26
C SER A 28 8.71 66.19 -1.09
N GLY A 29 8.10 65.07 -1.46
CA GLY A 29 6.73 64.96 -1.93
C GLY A 29 6.02 63.82 -1.20
N THR A 30 4.79 63.53 -1.57
CA THR A 30 3.98 62.47 -0.96
C THR A 30 3.66 61.41 -2.00
N ILE A 31 3.80 60.13 -1.66
CA ILE A 31 3.21 59.01 -2.41
C ILE A 31 2.09 58.45 -1.54
N GLU A 32 0.89 58.36 -2.09
CA GLU A 32 -0.30 57.87 -1.39
C GLU A 32 -1.16 57.01 -2.31
N GLY A 33 -2.16 56.33 -1.77
CA GLY A 33 -3.13 55.61 -2.57
C GLY A 33 -3.98 54.66 -1.73
N THR A 34 -4.78 53.86 -2.44
CA THR A 34 -5.61 52.81 -1.85
C THR A 34 -5.21 51.47 -2.42
N VAL A 35 -5.09 50.48 -1.55
CA VAL A 35 -4.92 49.07 -1.89
C VAL A 35 -6.27 48.37 -1.71
N THR A 36 -6.80 47.76 -2.76
CA THR A 36 -8.09 47.05 -2.75
C THR A 36 -7.93 45.57 -3.03
N ASN A 37 -8.90 44.77 -2.59
CA ASN A 37 -9.00 43.35 -2.88
C ASN A 37 -9.66 43.17 -4.26
N SER A 38 -9.00 42.48 -5.19
CA SER A 38 -9.49 42.32 -6.57
C SER A 38 -10.79 41.53 -6.68
N MET A 39 -11.16 40.72 -5.67
CA MET A 39 -12.41 39.97 -5.65
C MET A 39 -13.62 40.80 -5.19
N THR A 40 -13.41 41.77 -4.31
CA THR A 40 -14.50 42.48 -3.61
C THR A 40 -14.52 43.99 -3.83
N GLY A 41 -13.44 44.56 -4.37
CA GLY A 41 -13.23 46.01 -4.48
C GLY A 41 -13.06 46.74 -3.13
N SER A 42 -13.05 46.01 -2.00
CA SER A 42 -12.92 46.59 -0.66
C SER A 42 -11.46 46.90 -0.33
N GLY A 43 -11.22 47.90 0.53
CA GLY A 43 -9.89 48.25 1.00
C GLY A 43 -9.21 47.11 1.78
N VAL A 44 -7.90 46.96 1.60
CA VAL A 44 -7.10 45.92 2.29
C VAL A 44 -6.17 46.58 3.30
N GLY A 45 -6.53 46.49 4.58
CA GLY A 45 -5.70 46.97 5.68
C GLY A 45 -4.57 46.03 6.05
N GLY A 46 -3.49 46.58 6.63
CA GLY A 46 -2.33 45.78 7.03
C GLY A 46 -1.40 45.37 5.88
N VAL A 47 -1.52 45.98 4.70
CA VAL A 47 -0.60 45.77 3.57
C VAL A 47 0.68 46.55 3.81
N GLU A 48 1.83 45.87 3.80
CA GLU A 48 3.12 46.52 3.77
C GLU A 48 3.36 47.14 2.38
N VAL A 49 3.61 48.45 2.37
CA VAL A 49 3.95 49.22 1.18
C VAL A 49 5.42 49.67 1.32
N THR A 50 6.29 48.98 0.61
CA THR A 50 7.75 49.22 0.61
C THR A 50 8.13 50.07 -0.61
N LEU A 51 8.60 51.30 -0.38
CA LEU A 51 9.02 52.26 -1.40
C LEU A 51 10.55 52.33 -1.51
N ARG A 52 11.11 51.90 -2.65
CA ARG A 52 12.56 51.84 -2.93
C ARG A 52 12.95 52.83 -4.04
N PRO A 53 13.93 53.73 -3.85
CA PRO A 53 14.41 54.62 -4.91
C PRO A 53 14.89 53.86 -6.15
N GLY A 54 14.44 54.27 -7.34
CA GLY A 54 14.67 53.59 -8.62
C GLY A 54 15.98 53.94 -9.35
N ILE A 55 16.99 54.48 -8.66
CA ILE A 55 18.28 54.87 -9.24
C ILE A 55 19.41 54.02 -8.65
N THR A 56 20.07 53.24 -9.50
CA THR A 56 21.29 52.49 -9.16
C THR A 56 22.52 53.38 -9.33
N ILE A 57 23.01 54.00 -8.25
CA ILE A 57 24.33 54.67 -8.23
C ILE A 57 25.18 54.09 -7.09
N SER A 58 26.43 53.74 -7.43
CA SER A 58 27.41 53.10 -6.55
C SER A 58 28.07 54.09 -5.58
N THR A 59 27.34 54.55 -4.55
CA THR A 59 27.91 55.24 -3.37
C THR A 59 27.12 54.92 -2.10
N SER A 60 27.81 54.86 -0.96
CA SER A 60 27.33 54.36 0.34
C SER A 60 26.34 55.26 1.11
N ASP A 61 25.61 56.14 0.43
CA ASP A 61 24.69 57.11 1.04
C ASP A 61 23.22 56.87 0.60
N PHE A 62 22.74 55.62 0.75
CA PHE A 62 21.33 55.30 0.48
C PHE A 62 20.41 55.86 1.59
N PRO A 63 19.28 56.50 1.26
CA PRO A 63 18.15 56.51 2.17
C PRO A 63 17.54 55.11 2.24
N GLU A 64 17.34 54.60 3.45
CA GLU A 64 16.61 53.36 3.72
C GLU A 64 15.25 53.32 2.98
N PRO A 65 14.74 52.13 2.59
CA PRO A 65 13.42 52.01 2.01
C PRO A 65 12.37 52.59 2.96
N VAL A 66 11.46 53.39 2.43
CA VAL A 66 10.34 53.90 3.24
C VAL A 66 9.27 52.82 3.25
N ILE A 67 8.98 52.28 4.43
CA ILE A 67 7.97 51.26 4.66
C ILE A 67 6.80 51.90 5.41
N VAL A 68 5.60 51.77 4.87
CA VAL A 68 4.34 52.15 5.52
C VAL A 68 3.33 51.01 5.43
N THR A 69 2.30 51.04 6.27
CA THR A 69 1.24 50.03 6.27
C THR A 69 -0.09 50.68 5.93
N THR A 70 -0.95 50.01 5.17
CA THR A 70 -2.31 50.50 4.91
C THR A 70 -3.18 50.48 6.17
N ASP A 71 -4.05 51.49 6.31
CA ASP A 71 -5.10 51.52 7.32
C ASP A 71 -6.26 50.55 6.99
N ALA A 72 -7.27 50.48 7.87
CA ALA A 72 -8.39 49.55 7.71
C ALA A 72 -9.19 49.73 6.40
N ASP A 73 -9.18 50.93 5.80
CA ASP A 73 -9.85 51.24 4.53
C ASP A 73 -8.91 51.03 3.32
N GLY A 74 -7.73 50.43 3.56
CA GLY A 74 -6.72 50.15 2.55
C GLY A 74 -5.90 51.37 2.12
N THR A 75 -5.99 52.51 2.81
CA THR A 75 -5.29 53.73 2.40
C THR A 75 -3.90 53.81 3.02
N TYR A 76 -2.94 54.37 2.28
CA TYR A 76 -1.59 54.65 2.76
C TYR A 76 -1.09 56.01 2.27
N SER A 77 -0.16 56.61 3.02
CA SER A 77 0.52 57.85 2.62
C SER A 77 1.94 57.90 3.21
N ALA A 78 2.92 58.16 2.36
CA ALA A 78 4.34 58.20 2.69
C ALA A 78 4.98 59.50 2.16
N ILE A 79 5.67 60.24 3.04
CA ILE A 79 6.46 61.42 2.64
C ILE A 79 7.86 60.95 2.26
N VAL A 80 8.25 61.15 1.00
CA VAL A 80 9.53 60.68 0.45
C VAL A 80 10.29 61.81 -0.23
N PRO A 81 11.63 61.75 -0.33
CA PRO A 81 12.42 62.66 -1.18
C PRO A 81 11.95 62.66 -2.65
N ALA A 82 12.00 63.80 -3.34
CA ALA A 82 11.66 63.87 -4.76
C ALA A 82 12.59 62.98 -5.60
N GLY A 83 12.00 62.12 -6.42
CA GLY A 83 12.68 61.07 -7.18
C GLY A 83 11.71 60.03 -7.72
N SER A 84 12.25 59.02 -8.39
CA SER A 84 11.51 57.84 -8.86
C SER A 84 11.62 56.71 -7.84
N TYR A 85 10.53 55.97 -7.63
CA TYR A 85 10.43 54.86 -6.69
C TYR A 85 9.77 53.65 -7.34
N ASN A 86 10.32 52.47 -7.05
CA ASN A 86 9.63 51.19 -7.20
C ASN A 86 8.90 50.90 -5.90
N ILE A 87 7.66 50.43 -5.98
CA ILE A 87 6.78 50.20 -4.84
C ILE A 87 6.38 48.73 -4.84
N THR A 88 6.48 48.08 -3.69
CA THR A 88 6.03 46.70 -3.49
C THR A 88 4.91 46.69 -2.45
N PHE A 89 3.82 46.00 -2.76
CA PHE A 89 2.65 45.83 -1.89
C PHE A 89 2.56 44.36 -1.48
N ALA A 90 2.73 44.06 -0.19
CA ALA A 90 2.76 42.71 0.34
C ALA A 90 1.85 42.54 1.56
N ARG A 91 1.08 41.46 1.61
CA ARG A 91 0.28 41.01 2.75
C ARG A 91 0.16 39.50 2.70
N GLN A 92 0.17 38.83 3.85
CA GLN A 92 -0.12 37.40 3.93
C GLN A 92 -1.50 37.11 3.29
N ASN A 93 -1.65 35.94 2.65
CA ASN A 93 -2.84 35.51 1.92
C ASN A 93 -3.19 36.33 0.65
N TYR A 94 -2.27 37.17 0.16
CA TYR A 94 -2.40 37.91 -1.10
C TYR A 94 -1.14 37.75 -1.96
N LYS A 95 -1.29 37.79 -3.28
CA LYS A 95 -0.16 37.88 -4.21
C LYS A 95 0.46 39.28 -4.13
N THR A 96 1.79 39.35 -4.05
CA THR A 96 2.54 40.61 -4.05
C THR A 96 2.30 41.41 -5.34
N ALA A 97 1.87 42.67 -5.21
CA ALA A 97 1.77 43.59 -6.33
C ALA A 97 2.95 44.57 -6.38
N GLN A 98 3.20 45.14 -7.55
CA GLN A 98 4.24 46.13 -7.78
C GLN A 98 3.67 47.38 -8.46
N GLY A 99 4.26 48.54 -8.15
CA GLY A 99 3.96 49.81 -8.80
C GLY A 99 5.22 50.66 -8.94
N SER A 100 5.09 51.81 -9.59
CA SER A 100 6.15 52.82 -9.59
C SER A 100 5.56 54.23 -9.56
N ALA A 101 6.29 55.15 -8.95
CA ALA A 101 5.93 56.57 -8.87
C ALA A 101 7.14 57.45 -9.14
N SER A 102 6.93 58.60 -9.77
CA SER A 102 7.90 59.70 -9.79
C SER A 102 7.27 60.91 -9.11
N VAL A 103 7.87 61.38 -8.03
CA VAL A 103 7.30 62.44 -7.18
C VAL A 103 8.22 63.66 -7.12
N GLY A 104 7.63 64.85 -7.24
CA GLY A 104 8.32 66.14 -7.21
C GLY A 104 8.22 66.86 -5.86
N LYS A 105 8.99 67.94 -5.70
CA LYS A 105 8.95 68.80 -4.50
C LYS A 105 7.54 69.36 -4.27
N ARG A 106 6.91 69.02 -3.14
CA ARG A 106 5.53 69.39 -2.77
C ARG A 106 4.46 68.88 -3.75
N VAL A 107 4.76 67.80 -4.48
CA VAL A 107 3.80 67.09 -5.34
C VAL A 107 3.33 65.84 -4.61
N THR A 108 2.06 65.50 -4.78
CA THR A 108 1.50 64.21 -4.39
C THR A 108 1.37 63.33 -5.62
N ALA A 109 1.82 62.08 -5.53
CA ALA A 109 1.62 61.05 -6.55
C ALA A 109 0.71 59.95 -5.97
N THR A 110 -0.36 59.63 -6.68
CA THR A 110 -1.31 58.59 -6.28
C THR A 110 -0.98 57.27 -6.98
N VAL A 111 -0.72 56.21 -6.22
CA VAL A 111 -0.53 54.84 -6.75
C VAL A 111 -1.46 53.90 -6.00
N ASN A 112 -2.53 53.49 -6.66
CA ASN A 112 -3.42 52.45 -6.18
C ASN A 112 -2.90 51.07 -6.61
N ALA A 113 -3.26 50.04 -5.85
CA ALA A 113 -2.96 48.65 -6.19
C ALA A 113 -4.18 47.77 -5.94
N GLU A 114 -4.37 46.75 -6.76
CA GLU A 114 -5.32 45.67 -6.48
C GLU A 114 -4.51 44.43 -6.08
N LEU A 115 -4.79 43.86 -4.92
CA LEU A 115 -4.19 42.61 -4.46
C LEU A 115 -5.16 41.46 -4.72
N GLU A 116 -4.65 40.41 -5.33
CA GLU A 116 -5.39 39.16 -5.56
C GLU A 116 -5.20 38.22 -4.36
N PRO A 117 -6.29 37.80 -3.67
CA PRO A 117 -6.22 36.75 -2.65
C PRO A 117 -5.60 35.45 -3.20
N THR A 118 -4.84 34.74 -2.37
CA THR A 118 -4.34 33.40 -2.73
C THR A 118 -5.42 32.32 -2.65
N ALA A 119 -6.48 32.55 -1.86
CA ALA A 119 -7.66 31.71 -1.74
C ALA A 119 -8.91 32.56 -1.43
N LYS A 120 -10.11 31.99 -1.61
CA LYS A 120 -11.39 32.66 -1.28
C LYS A 120 -11.59 32.85 0.22
N VAL A 121 -11.21 31.82 0.99
CA VAL A 121 -11.24 31.76 2.44
C VAL A 121 -10.01 30.97 2.85
N VAL A 122 -9.23 31.51 3.76
CA VAL A 122 -8.10 30.81 4.39
C VAL A 122 -8.57 30.33 5.75
N VAL A 123 -8.53 29.02 5.96
CA VAL A 123 -8.76 28.37 7.25
C VAL A 123 -7.40 27.90 7.75
N ASN A 124 -7.15 28.03 9.05
CA ASN A 124 -6.00 27.43 9.70
C ASN A 124 -6.46 26.74 10.99
N ALA A 125 -6.08 25.48 11.21
CA ALA A 125 -6.48 24.69 12.38
C ALA A 125 -5.61 24.98 13.63
N GLY A 126 -4.51 25.72 13.46
CA GLY A 126 -3.42 25.83 14.42
C GLY A 126 -2.22 25.01 13.97
N PRO A 127 -1.08 25.11 14.68
CA PRO A 127 0.05 24.21 14.47
C PRO A 127 -0.25 22.82 15.02
N ASP A 128 0.52 21.82 14.58
CA ASP A 128 0.59 20.51 15.22
C ASP A 128 1.11 20.63 16.66
N GLN A 129 0.72 19.69 17.52
CA GLN A 129 0.97 19.74 18.96
C GLN A 129 1.43 18.38 19.50
N GLU A 130 2.18 18.39 20.61
CA GLU A 130 2.44 17.20 21.42
C GLU A 130 1.32 17.03 22.46
N GLY A 131 0.91 15.79 22.71
CA GLY A 131 -0.13 15.41 23.67
C GLY A 131 0.35 14.42 24.74
N GLU A 132 -0.51 14.18 25.72
CA GLU A 132 -0.34 13.11 26.71
C GLU A 132 -1.60 12.23 26.72
N PHE A 133 -1.44 10.92 26.95
CA PHE A 133 -2.56 9.98 27.01
C PHE A 133 -3.58 10.37 28.09
N GLY A 134 -4.85 10.47 27.69
CA GLY A 134 -5.94 10.88 28.57
C GLY A 134 -5.90 12.36 28.99
N ALA A 135 -5.05 13.19 28.38
CA ALA A 135 -5.03 14.63 28.62
C ALA A 135 -6.02 15.41 27.72
N SER A 136 -6.22 16.69 28.04
CA SER A 136 -7.00 17.62 27.22
C SER A 136 -6.08 18.60 26.47
N VAL A 137 -6.24 18.70 25.15
CA VAL A 137 -5.51 19.63 24.27
C VAL A 137 -6.46 20.70 23.71
N ALA A 138 -5.95 21.92 23.57
CA ALA A 138 -6.71 23.04 23.02
C ALA A 138 -6.50 23.15 21.51
N LEU A 139 -7.60 23.08 20.76
CA LEU A 139 -7.60 23.28 19.30
C LEU A 139 -8.00 24.74 19.04
N ASN A 140 -7.13 25.53 18.40
CA ASN A 140 -7.32 26.97 18.26
C ASN A 140 -7.19 27.39 16.79
N GLY A 141 -8.31 27.30 16.08
CA GLY A 141 -8.34 27.67 14.67
C GLY A 141 -8.51 29.17 14.43
N SER A 142 -8.18 29.59 13.21
CA SER A 142 -8.42 30.93 12.69
C SER A 142 -9.00 30.88 11.27
N VAL A 143 -9.65 31.96 10.86
CA VAL A 143 -10.19 32.10 9.50
C VAL A 143 -10.05 33.54 9.00
N GLU A 144 -9.67 33.68 7.73
CA GLU A 144 -9.76 34.94 6.99
C GLU A 144 -10.66 34.74 5.75
N ILE A 145 -11.75 35.49 5.66
CA ILE A 145 -12.68 35.46 4.52
C ILE A 145 -12.30 36.58 3.56
N LEU A 146 -11.87 36.21 2.34
CA LEU A 146 -11.26 37.11 1.37
C LEU A 146 -12.16 37.38 0.15
N ASP A 147 -13.14 36.53 -0.11
CA ASP A 147 -14.12 36.67 -1.20
C ASP A 147 -15.36 37.52 -0.85
N GLY A 148 -15.43 38.05 0.36
CA GLY A 148 -16.57 38.83 0.85
C GLY A 148 -17.82 38.01 1.20
N SER A 149 -17.71 36.67 1.26
CA SER A 149 -18.80 35.81 1.73
C SER A 149 -19.12 36.02 3.22
N SER A 150 -20.31 35.62 3.66
CA SER A 150 -20.68 35.65 5.07
C SER A 150 -20.38 34.32 5.75
N LEU A 151 -19.87 34.38 6.99
CA LEU A 151 -19.69 33.19 7.83
C LEU A 151 -21.05 32.55 8.15
N VAL A 152 -21.12 31.22 8.04
CA VAL A 152 -22.30 30.40 8.37
C VAL A 152 -22.06 29.56 9.63
N GLY A 153 -20.85 29.04 9.86
CA GLY A 153 -20.52 28.31 11.08
C GLY A 153 -19.18 27.57 11.04
N TYR A 154 -18.85 26.95 12.16
CA TYR A 154 -17.64 26.16 12.39
C TYR A 154 -18.02 24.72 12.77
N GLN A 155 -17.17 23.76 12.40
CA GLN A 155 -17.27 22.39 12.87
C GLN A 155 -15.87 21.76 12.98
N TRP A 156 -15.49 21.34 14.18
CA TRP A 156 -14.36 20.47 14.46
C TRP A 156 -14.79 19.00 14.40
N THR A 157 -13.99 18.16 13.75
CA THR A 157 -14.14 16.71 13.68
C THR A 157 -12.78 16.04 13.79
N GLN A 158 -12.65 14.96 14.56
CA GLN A 158 -11.51 14.06 14.43
C GLN A 158 -11.63 13.28 13.12
N THR A 159 -10.51 13.02 12.45
CA THR A 159 -10.46 12.26 11.18
C THR A 159 -9.49 11.09 11.18
N ALA A 160 -8.56 11.01 12.15
CA ALA A 160 -7.64 9.91 12.36
C ALA A 160 -7.26 9.81 13.85
N GLY A 161 -6.62 8.71 14.24
CA GLY A 161 -6.17 8.45 15.62
C GLY A 161 -7.23 7.78 16.52
N ALA A 162 -6.94 7.72 17.81
CA ALA A 162 -7.81 7.07 18.79
C ALA A 162 -8.97 8.01 19.21
N ASN A 163 -10.17 7.46 19.39
CA ASN A 163 -11.38 8.27 19.61
C ASN A 163 -11.26 9.27 20.78
N ALA A 164 -11.15 10.57 20.44
CA ALA A 164 -11.11 11.68 21.36
C ALA A 164 -12.50 12.31 21.57
N THR A 165 -12.76 12.84 22.76
CA THR A 165 -14.02 13.56 23.05
C THR A 165 -13.85 15.06 22.80
N LEU A 166 -14.51 15.58 21.76
CA LEU A 166 -14.51 17.01 21.43
C LEU A 166 -15.55 17.80 22.20
N THR A 167 -15.15 18.93 22.78
CA THR A 167 -16.03 19.94 23.40
C THR A 167 -15.88 21.30 22.72
N ASN A 168 -16.95 22.10 22.70
CA ASN A 168 -17.05 23.37 21.95
C ASN A 168 -16.75 23.26 20.43
N ASN A 169 -16.99 22.08 19.85
CA ASN A 169 -16.65 21.72 18.47
C ASN A 169 -17.39 22.52 17.39
N THR A 170 -18.34 23.39 17.73
CA THR A 170 -19.04 24.29 16.79
C THR A 170 -18.53 25.74 16.83
N SER A 171 -17.32 25.96 17.37
CA SER A 171 -16.67 27.26 17.46
C SER A 171 -15.20 27.22 17.01
N LEU A 172 -14.54 28.37 16.85
CA LEU A 172 -13.12 28.44 16.42
C LEU A 172 -12.16 27.73 17.39
N SER A 173 -12.44 27.78 18.70
CA SER A 173 -11.66 27.09 19.72
C SER A 173 -12.44 25.89 20.27
N ALA A 174 -11.85 24.70 20.17
CA ALA A 174 -12.38 23.48 20.76
C ALA A 174 -11.39 22.91 21.79
N THR A 175 -11.84 21.92 22.56
CA THR A 175 -10.95 21.13 23.42
C THR A 175 -11.17 19.66 23.11
N ALA A 176 -10.08 18.97 22.77
CA ALA A 176 -10.04 17.54 22.55
C ALA A 176 -9.55 16.86 23.82
N GLN A 177 -10.38 15.99 24.39
CA GLN A 177 -9.98 15.07 25.45
C GLN A 177 -9.50 13.77 24.78
N LEU A 178 -8.19 13.56 24.77
CA LEU A 178 -7.50 12.49 24.02
C LEU A 178 -7.78 11.10 24.61
N GLY A 179 -7.50 10.06 23.82
CA GLY A 179 -7.62 8.66 24.21
C GLY A 179 -6.61 8.24 25.29
N THR A 180 -6.87 7.12 25.97
CA THR A 180 -5.90 6.52 26.91
C THR A 180 -4.84 5.73 26.17
N TYR A 181 -3.74 5.37 26.85
CA TYR A 181 -2.67 4.53 26.28
C TYR A 181 -3.23 3.26 25.60
N GLU A 182 -4.17 2.59 26.27
CA GLU A 182 -4.80 1.36 25.78
C GLU A 182 -5.65 1.61 24.52
N ALA A 183 -6.29 2.78 24.41
CA ALA A 183 -7.05 3.15 23.21
C ALA A 183 -6.13 3.45 22.01
N HIS A 184 -4.99 4.11 22.24
CA HIS A 184 -3.98 4.36 21.21
C HIS A 184 -3.25 3.08 20.78
N LYS A 185 -2.92 2.19 21.72
CA LYS A 185 -2.37 0.85 21.41
C LYS A 185 -3.39 -0.01 20.64
N ALA A 186 -4.66 0.02 21.02
CA ALA A 186 -5.71 -0.68 20.28
C ALA A 186 -5.91 -0.10 18.87
N ALA A 187 -5.75 1.21 18.67
CA ALA A 187 -5.79 1.83 17.35
C ALA A 187 -4.61 1.40 16.45
N LEU A 188 -3.40 1.29 17.03
CA LEU A 188 -2.25 0.70 16.33
C LEU A 188 -2.52 -0.75 15.93
N LEU A 189 -2.95 -1.59 16.87
CA LEU A 189 -3.21 -3.01 16.62
C LEU A 189 -4.32 -3.21 15.57
N ALA A 190 -5.35 -2.36 15.56
CA ALA A 190 -6.40 -2.39 14.54
C ALA A 190 -5.95 -1.99 13.13
N GLY A 191 -4.75 -1.41 12.98
CA GLY A 191 -4.09 -1.13 11.70
C GLY A 191 -3.08 -2.20 11.27
N LEU A 192 -2.98 -3.32 11.99
CA LEU A 192 -2.09 -4.44 11.71
C LEU A 192 -2.89 -5.71 11.43
N GLU A 193 -2.43 -6.49 10.46
CA GLU A 193 -2.89 -7.87 10.26
C GLU A 193 -2.42 -8.75 11.43
N GLN A 194 -3.37 -9.14 12.29
CA GLN A 194 -3.14 -9.94 13.50
C GLN A 194 -3.52 -11.39 13.25
N ILE A 195 -2.53 -12.22 12.92
CA ILE A 195 -2.72 -13.63 12.59
C ILE A 195 -2.62 -14.46 13.86
N ASP A 196 -3.58 -15.38 14.11
CA ASP A 196 -3.72 -16.18 15.34
C ASP A 196 -2.53 -17.16 15.59
N ARG A 197 -1.38 -16.59 15.97
CA ARG A 197 -0.06 -17.23 16.02
C ARG A 197 0.78 -16.63 17.15
N PHE A 198 1.84 -17.33 17.55
CA PHE A 198 2.86 -16.77 18.44
C PHE A 198 4.03 -16.24 17.62
N GLY A 199 4.44 -15.00 17.86
CA GLY A 199 5.55 -14.38 17.12
C GLY A 199 5.89 -12.96 17.56
N ILE A 200 6.73 -12.30 16.76
CA ILE A 200 6.94 -10.86 16.83
C ILE A 200 6.05 -10.23 15.77
N GLN A 201 5.28 -9.22 16.16
CA GLN A 201 4.39 -8.50 15.27
C GLN A 201 5.18 -7.43 14.49
N GLY A 202 5.06 -7.43 13.17
CA GLY A 202 5.52 -6.32 12.35
C GLY A 202 4.70 -5.05 12.64
N ILE A 203 5.36 -3.89 12.68
CA ILE A 203 4.70 -2.59 12.82
C ILE A 203 5.08 -1.76 11.59
N ASN A 204 4.10 -1.52 10.72
CA ASN A 204 4.25 -0.64 9.57
C ASN A 204 3.98 0.84 9.94
N PRO A 205 4.48 1.83 9.16
CA PRO A 205 4.28 3.25 9.44
C PRO A 205 2.82 3.69 9.55
N HIS A 206 1.92 3.18 8.70
CA HIS A 206 0.49 3.52 8.74
C HIS A 206 -0.19 3.14 10.05
N ALA A 207 0.03 1.91 10.52
CA ALA A 207 -0.50 1.44 11.79
C ALA A 207 0.09 2.23 12.96
N LEU A 208 1.37 2.59 12.88
CA LEU A 208 2.04 3.40 13.89
C LEU A 208 1.45 4.82 13.97
N GLU A 209 1.21 5.46 12.83
CA GLU A 209 0.51 6.75 12.72
C GLU A 209 -0.91 6.65 13.30
N GLY A 210 -1.67 5.61 12.95
CA GLY A 210 -3.00 5.36 13.50
C GLY A 210 -3.05 5.22 15.03
N GLY A 211 -1.95 4.79 15.66
CA GLY A 211 -1.80 4.78 17.11
C GLY A 211 -1.21 6.06 17.72
N LYS A 212 -0.37 6.81 16.99
CA LYS A 212 0.37 7.97 17.50
C LYS A 212 -0.27 9.32 17.23
N THR A 213 -1.04 9.46 16.16
CA THR A 213 -1.44 10.76 15.62
C THR A 213 -2.96 10.92 15.66
N ASP A 214 -3.45 11.84 16.50
CA ASP A 214 -4.84 12.28 16.45
C ASP A 214 -4.98 13.49 15.51
N THR A 215 -5.59 13.30 14.33
CA THR A 215 -5.84 14.40 13.38
C THR A 215 -7.19 15.07 13.64
N PHE A 216 -7.18 16.38 13.87
CA PHE A 216 -8.37 17.21 14.06
C PHE A 216 -8.56 18.20 12.92
N LYS A 217 -9.70 18.07 12.24
CA LYS A 217 -10.09 18.91 11.10
C LYS A 217 -11.05 20.02 11.53
N LEU A 218 -10.68 21.28 11.27
CA LEU A 218 -11.58 22.43 11.33
C LEU A 218 -12.22 22.67 9.97
N THR A 219 -13.55 22.56 9.90
CA THR A 219 -14.34 22.98 8.74
C THR A 219 -15.04 24.30 9.02
N VAL A 220 -14.83 25.31 8.17
CA VAL A 220 -15.53 26.58 8.18
C VAL A 220 -16.48 26.65 6.99
N LYS A 221 -17.75 26.93 7.27
CA LYS A 221 -18.78 27.12 6.25
C LYS A 221 -19.05 28.60 6.06
N THR A 222 -19.07 29.06 4.82
CA THR A 222 -19.48 30.42 4.44
C THR A 222 -20.63 30.36 3.43
N SER A 223 -21.15 31.52 3.02
CA SER A 223 -22.14 31.61 1.95
C SER A 223 -21.58 31.27 0.55
N SER A 224 -20.26 31.10 0.40
CA SER A 224 -19.61 30.73 -0.88
C SER A 224 -19.12 29.28 -0.96
N GLY A 225 -19.04 28.56 0.16
CA GLY A 225 -18.54 27.19 0.19
C GLY A 225 -18.30 26.63 1.58
N SER A 226 -17.58 25.50 1.62
CA SER A 226 -16.99 24.96 2.85
C SER A 226 -15.49 24.81 2.61
N TYR A 227 -14.71 25.22 3.61
CA TYR A 227 -13.26 25.29 3.56
C TYR A 227 -12.72 24.63 4.84
N SER A 228 -11.56 24.00 4.79
CA SER A 228 -11.06 23.27 5.96
C SER A 228 -9.55 23.22 6.00
N ASP A 229 -9.04 23.05 7.21
CA ASP A 229 -7.65 22.74 7.52
C ASP A 229 -7.60 21.69 8.64
N SER A 230 -6.46 21.06 8.85
CA SER A 230 -6.24 20.05 9.90
C SER A 230 -5.02 20.37 10.74
N ALA A 231 -5.04 19.96 12.01
CA ALA A 231 -3.88 19.95 12.90
C ALA A 231 -3.78 18.59 13.58
N ASN A 232 -2.57 18.07 13.71
CA ASN A 232 -2.27 16.81 14.36
C ASN A 232 -1.92 17.02 15.84
N VAL A 233 -2.21 16.00 16.65
CA VAL A 233 -1.70 15.87 18.01
C VAL A 233 -0.93 14.55 18.08
N GLU A 234 0.39 14.64 18.30
CA GLU A 234 1.29 13.50 18.44
C GLU A 234 1.28 12.98 19.88
N LEU A 235 1.26 11.66 20.04
CA LEU A 235 1.23 10.97 21.32
C LEU A 235 2.51 10.14 21.55
N PRO A 236 3.05 10.09 22.78
CA PRO A 236 4.30 9.41 23.11
C PRO A 236 4.12 7.88 23.24
N LEU A 237 3.64 7.23 22.17
CA LEU A 237 3.49 5.77 22.14
C LEU A 237 4.89 5.11 22.09
N PRO A 238 5.26 4.25 23.06
CA PRO A 238 6.58 3.63 23.18
C PRO A 238 6.77 2.43 22.23
N LEU A 239 6.21 2.54 21.02
CA LEU A 239 6.33 1.59 19.92
C LEU A 239 6.95 2.31 18.70
N GLN A 240 7.58 1.55 17.81
CA GLN A 240 8.26 2.06 16.62
C GLN A 240 8.02 1.12 15.44
N VAL A 241 8.37 1.55 14.23
CA VAL A 241 8.31 0.73 13.02
C VAL A 241 9.25 -0.46 13.18
N ALA A 242 8.78 -1.67 12.85
CA ALA A 242 9.51 -2.92 13.06
C ALA A 242 9.17 -3.97 11.99
N SER A 243 10.15 -4.75 11.55
CA SER A 243 10.01 -5.73 10.45
C SER A 243 9.45 -7.11 10.85
N GLY A 244 9.10 -7.33 12.12
CA GLY A 244 8.60 -8.61 12.62
C GLY A 244 9.64 -9.74 12.75
N ILE A 245 10.92 -9.50 12.43
CA ILE A 245 11.97 -10.52 12.53
C ILE A 245 12.53 -10.65 13.96
N GLN A 246 13.10 -11.82 14.27
CA GLN A 246 13.67 -12.11 15.60
C GLN A 246 15.09 -11.55 15.80
N ASN A 247 15.79 -11.15 14.75
CA ASN A 247 17.07 -10.45 14.83
C ASN A 247 16.87 -8.92 14.83
N VAL A 248 16.89 -8.30 16.02
CA VAL A 248 16.43 -6.93 16.23
C VAL A 248 17.56 -5.99 16.68
N PRO A 249 17.50 -4.68 16.38
CA PRO A 249 18.34 -3.69 17.04
C PRO A 249 18.01 -3.56 18.54
N ILE A 250 19.01 -3.25 19.36
CA ILE A 250 18.79 -2.74 20.72
C ILE A 250 18.04 -1.39 20.69
N ASN A 251 17.47 -0.96 21.81
CA ASN A 251 16.77 0.32 22.00
C ASN A 251 15.49 0.53 21.17
N VAL A 252 15.20 -0.31 20.18
CA VAL A 252 13.92 -0.36 19.45
C VAL A 252 12.97 -1.34 20.14
N PRO A 253 11.71 -0.96 20.41
CA PRO A 253 10.73 -1.85 21.04
C PRO A 253 10.31 -3.02 20.14
N VAL A 254 10.16 -4.20 20.74
CA VAL A 254 9.71 -5.44 20.10
C VAL A 254 8.29 -5.74 20.58
N LEU A 255 7.32 -5.60 19.67
CA LEU A 255 5.93 -6.02 19.91
C LEU A 255 5.80 -7.51 19.66
N LEU A 256 5.24 -8.23 20.62
CA LEU A 256 4.94 -9.66 20.51
C LEU A 256 3.46 -9.82 20.19
N HIS A 257 3.10 -10.93 19.57
CA HIS A 257 1.72 -11.37 19.41
C HIS A 257 1.60 -12.83 19.87
N GLY A 258 0.43 -13.19 20.39
CA GLY A 258 0.11 -14.55 20.81
C GLY A 258 -1.25 -15.00 20.30
N LYS A 259 -1.46 -16.32 20.27
CA LYS A 259 -2.75 -16.91 19.90
C LYS A 259 -3.85 -16.46 20.86
N THR A 260 -5.07 -16.40 20.33
CA THR A 260 -6.30 -16.05 21.05
C THR A 260 -6.56 -17.03 22.17
N GLN A 261 -6.36 -16.61 23.41
CA GLN A 261 -6.56 -17.44 24.60
C GLN A 261 -7.20 -16.68 25.77
N ALA A 262 -7.67 -17.42 26.77
CA ALA A 262 -8.46 -16.89 27.88
C ALA A 262 -7.64 -16.03 28.89
N SER A 263 -6.32 -16.19 28.90
CA SER A 263 -5.37 -15.47 29.76
C SER A 263 -3.96 -15.60 29.20
N TYR A 264 -3.11 -14.61 29.47
CA TYR A 264 -1.70 -14.60 29.09
C TYR A 264 -0.83 -14.41 30.31
N ASN A 265 0.37 -15.00 30.30
CA ASN A 265 1.40 -14.81 31.32
C ASN A 265 2.79 -14.87 30.68
N TRP A 266 3.28 -13.71 30.25
CA TRP A 266 4.54 -13.59 29.52
C TRP A 266 5.72 -13.29 30.46
N VAL A 267 6.79 -14.06 30.33
CA VAL A 267 8.01 -13.98 31.14
C VAL A 267 9.23 -13.75 30.23
N ILE A 268 10.18 -12.94 30.69
CA ILE A 268 11.41 -12.62 29.94
C ILE A 268 12.67 -13.09 30.69
N THR A 269 13.40 -14.01 30.07
CA THR A 269 14.78 -14.34 30.40
C THR A 269 15.71 -13.48 29.55
N LYS A 270 16.61 -12.73 30.19
CA LYS A 270 17.41 -11.67 29.54
C LYS A 270 18.93 -11.85 29.73
N PRO A 271 19.76 -11.28 28.85
CA PRO A 271 21.22 -11.32 28.99
C PRO A 271 21.71 -10.70 30.31
N SER A 272 22.85 -11.19 30.80
CA SER A 272 23.48 -10.68 32.03
C SER A 272 23.81 -9.18 31.90
N GLY A 273 23.18 -8.36 32.74
CA GLY A 273 23.34 -6.90 32.75
C GLY A 273 22.14 -6.13 32.19
N SER A 274 21.20 -6.83 31.53
CA SER A 274 19.99 -6.23 30.99
C SER A 274 19.02 -5.81 32.11
N THR A 275 18.49 -4.61 31.97
CA THR A 275 17.43 -4.03 32.81
C THR A 275 16.02 -4.19 32.22
N ALA A 276 15.90 -4.54 30.93
CA ALA A 276 14.64 -4.75 30.20
C ALA A 276 13.53 -5.51 30.98
N THR A 277 12.29 -5.09 30.77
CA THR A 277 11.04 -5.63 31.34
C THR A 277 10.00 -5.81 30.24
N LEU A 278 9.07 -6.75 30.43
CA LEU A 278 7.87 -6.86 29.60
C LEU A 278 6.79 -5.92 30.12
N GLU A 279 6.30 -5.05 29.25
CA GLU A 279 5.10 -4.25 29.45
C GLU A 279 3.88 -5.01 28.91
N ASP A 280 2.71 -4.79 29.53
CA ASP A 280 1.45 -5.48 29.22
C ASP A 280 1.51 -7.04 29.22
N SER A 281 2.39 -7.61 30.04
CA SER A 281 2.70 -9.06 30.17
C SER A 281 1.53 -10.00 30.50
N THR A 282 0.32 -9.48 30.72
CA THR A 282 -0.93 -10.27 30.90
C THR A 282 -1.94 -10.07 29.77
N THR A 283 -1.50 -9.49 28.64
CA THR A 283 -2.31 -9.25 27.43
C THR A 283 -1.81 -10.09 26.26
N GLN A 284 -2.54 -10.06 25.14
CA GLN A 284 -2.18 -10.79 23.92
C GLN A 284 -0.92 -10.22 23.25
N ASP A 285 -0.73 -8.91 23.36
CA ASP A 285 0.28 -8.14 22.63
C ASP A 285 1.25 -7.40 23.58
N PRO A 286 2.02 -8.11 24.43
CA PRO A 286 3.02 -7.45 25.27
C PRO A 286 4.18 -6.94 24.40
N TYR A 287 4.99 -6.05 24.97
CA TYR A 287 6.20 -5.59 24.30
C TYR A 287 7.34 -5.38 25.31
N PHE A 288 8.56 -5.32 24.81
CA PHE A 288 9.73 -4.93 25.59
C PHE A 288 10.75 -4.23 24.70
N THR A 289 11.68 -3.49 25.30
CA THR A 289 12.82 -2.91 24.59
C THR A 289 14.10 -3.65 25.01
N PRO A 290 14.78 -4.39 24.12
CA PRO A 290 16.10 -4.94 24.41
C PRO A 290 17.12 -3.81 24.60
N ASP A 291 17.67 -3.68 25.80
CA ASP A 291 18.56 -2.58 26.19
C ASP A 291 20.05 -2.88 26.03
N ILE A 292 20.41 -4.15 25.86
CA ILE A 292 21.79 -4.60 25.59
C ILE A 292 21.81 -5.70 24.54
N VAL A 293 22.97 -5.86 23.91
CA VAL A 293 23.25 -6.94 22.96
C VAL A 293 23.12 -8.31 23.64
N GLY A 294 22.46 -9.26 22.97
CA GLY A 294 22.38 -10.66 23.40
C GLY A 294 21.07 -11.36 23.04
N GLU A 295 20.95 -12.61 23.49
CA GLU A 295 19.73 -13.43 23.34
C GLU A 295 18.79 -13.19 24.52
N TYR A 296 17.56 -12.79 24.21
CA TYR A 296 16.42 -12.74 25.11
C TYR A 296 15.50 -13.92 24.76
N THR A 297 15.00 -14.61 25.78
CA THR A 297 13.99 -15.67 25.62
C THR A 297 12.72 -15.21 26.30
N ILE A 298 11.65 -15.11 25.50
CA ILE A 298 10.31 -14.83 25.97
C ILE A 298 9.58 -16.16 26.09
N GLU A 299 8.88 -16.38 27.19
CA GLU A 299 8.08 -17.58 27.47
C GLU A 299 6.64 -17.13 27.76
N GLU A 300 5.65 -17.76 27.13
CA GLU A 300 4.23 -17.60 27.48
C GLU A 300 3.81 -18.84 28.28
N GLU A 301 3.71 -18.70 29.60
CA GLU A 301 3.55 -19.85 30.50
C GLU A 301 2.18 -20.55 30.35
N SER A 302 1.17 -19.90 29.78
CA SER A 302 -0.17 -20.49 29.62
C SER A 302 -0.23 -21.52 28.48
N SER A 303 0.58 -21.32 27.45
CA SER A 303 0.67 -22.17 26.25
C SER A 303 1.95 -23.01 26.17
N GLU A 304 2.89 -22.83 27.11
CA GLU A 304 4.25 -23.40 27.09
C GLU A 304 5.07 -22.99 25.85
N THR A 305 4.73 -21.85 25.22
CA THR A 305 5.40 -21.35 24.01
C THR A 305 6.65 -20.53 24.37
N SER A 306 7.70 -20.62 23.53
CA SER A 306 8.93 -19.83 23.69
C SER A 306 9.32 -19.12 22.39
N ILE A 307 9.62 -17.82 22.47
CA ILE A 307 10.09 -16.97 21.38
C ILE A 307 11.49 -16.45 21.74
N LYS A 308 12.46 -16.63 20.84
CA LYS A 308 13.79 -16.03 20.99
C LYS A 308 13.89 -14.70 20.27
N VAL A 309 14.63 -13.77 20.86
CA VAL A 309 14.92 -12.45 20.28
C VAL A 309 16.41 -12.19 20.41
N TYR A 310 17.05 -11.86 19.29
CA TYR A 310 18.51 -11.73 19.19
C TYR A 310 18.84 -10.26 18.95
N ALA A 311 19.21 -9.56 20.01
CA ALA A 311 19.45 -8.12 19.98
C ALA A 311 20.90 -7.79 19.57
N GLY A 312 21.06 -6.87 18.63
CA GLY A 312 22.36 -6.44 18.10
C GLY A 312 22.47 -4.95 17.83
N THR A 313 23.57 -4.54 17.22
CA THR A 313 23.80 -3.17 16.71
C THR A 313 24.18 -3.20 15.23
N TYR A 314 23.83 -2.15 14.51
CA TYR A 314 24.12 -2.00 13.09
C TYR A 314 25.63 -1.88 12.80
N GLN A 315 26.06 -2.37 11.65
CA GLN A 315 27.45 -2.29 11.20
C GLN A 315 27.62 -1.24 10.09
N GLY A 316 26.82 -1.32 9.03
CA GLY A 316 27.07 -0.66 7.75
C GLY A 316 28.26 -1.30 7.00
N GLY A 317 28.11 -1.47 5.68
CA GLY A 317 29.07 -2.15 4.82
C GLY A 317 29.78 -1.28 3.77
N ILE A 318 29.20 -0.14 3.38
CA ILE A 318 29.71 0.69 2.27
C ILE A 318 31.07 1.31 2.64
N THR A 319 32.00 1.32 1.68
CA THR A 319 33.36 1.88 1.89
C THR A 319 33.88 2.72 0.73
N ASP A 320 33.39 2.51 -0.48
CA ASP A 320 33.73 3.26 -1.69
C ASP A 320 32.59 3.08 -2.72
N GLN A 321 32.77 3.58 -3.94
CA GLN A 321 31.97 3.22 -5.12
C GLN A 321 32.88 2.72 -6.26
N ASP A 322 32.35 1.92 -7.18
CA ASP A 322 33.09 1.44 -8.34
C ASP A 322 32.99 2.37 -9.56
N ALA A 323 33.42 1.89 -10.73
CA ALA A 323 33.43 2.67 -11.98
C ALA A 323 32.04 2.82 -12.65
N ASN A 324 31.02 2.11 -12.15
CA ASN A 324 29.63 2.16 -12.58
C ASN A 324 28.74 2.87 -11.54
N ASP A 325 29.35 3.51 -10.52
CA ASP A 325 28.69 4.11 -9.35
C ASP A 325 28.03 3.10 -8.37
N ASN A 326 28.32 1.80 -8.49
CA ASN A 326 27.85 0.76 -7.56
C ASN A 326 28.61 0.82 -6.22
N PRO A 327 27.95 0.64 -5.06
CA PRO A 327 28.62 0.71 -3.76
C PRO A 327 29.56 -0.48 -3.49
N VAL A 328 30.79 -0.16 -3.09
CA VAL A 328 31.81 -1.16 -2.72
C VAL A 328 31.66 -1.52 -1.24
N MET A 329 31.20 -2.74 -0.99
CA MET A 329 31.02 -3.31 0.34
C MET A 329 32.34 -3.86 0.90
N GLY A 330 32.78 -3.30 2.04
CA GLY A 330 34.05 -3.63 2.69
C GLY A 330 34.05 -4.99 3.38
N SER A 331 33.68 -5.05 4.66
CA SER A 331 33.87 -6.27 5.48
C SER A 331 32.95 -7.44 5.13
N CYS A 332 31.83 -7.22 4.43
CA CYS A 332 30.83 -8.25 4.15
C CYS A 332 31.32 -9.28 3.12
N THR A 333 31.94 -8.80 2.03
CA THR A 333 32.44 -9.62 0.92
C THR A 333 33.57 -10.57 1.31
N ALA A 334 34.27 -10.28 2.42
CA ALA A 334 35.30 -11.14 3.00
C ALA A 334 34.80 -12.49 3.53
N CYS A 335 33.49 -12.64 3.78
CA CYS A 335 32.87 -13.90 4.21
C CYS A 335 31.73 -14.35 3.29
N HIS A 336 31.01 -13.43 2.65
CA HIS A 336 29.89 -13.75 1.75
C HIS A 336 30.30 -14.00 0.28
N SER A 337 31.58 -14.18 -0.02
CA SER A 337 32.08 -14.60 -1.33
C SER A 337 32.01 -16.12 -1.59
N SER A 338 31.40 -16.90 -0.69
CA SER A 338 31.25 -18.34 -0.85
C SER A 338 30.06 -18.90 -0.06
N PRO A 339 29.24 -19.82 -0.63
CA PRO A 339 29.16 -20.24 -2.03
C PRO A 339 28.93 -19.09 -3.01
N ALA A 340 29.20 -19.33 -4.30
CA ALA A 340 29.13 -18.31 -5.37
C ALA A 340 27.76 -17.61 -5.48
N THR A 341 26.68 -18.29 -5.06
CA THR A 341 25.34 -17.72 -4.97
C THR A 341 25.26 -16.50 -4.06
N TYR A 342 26.11 -16.39 -3.02
CA TYR A 342 26.14 -15.19 -2.16
C TYR A 342 26.93 -14.04 -2.78
N SER A 343 27.99 -14.31 -3.55
CA SER A 343 28.62 -13.24 -4.35
C SER A 343 27.66 -12.72 -5.43
N GLU A 344 26.92 -13.61 -6.11
CA GLU A 344 25.88 -13.23 -7.08
C GLU A 344 24.82 -12.33 -6.43
N THR A 345 24.26 -12.68 -5.26
CA THR A 345 23.30 -11.83 -4.54
C THR A 345 23.86 -10.46 -4.13
N PHE A 346 25.16 -10.37 -3.78
CA PHE A 346 25.80 -9.09 -3.46
C PHE A 346 26.05 -8.23 -4.72
N GLU A 347 26.41 -8.86 -5.83
CA GLU A 347 26.62 -8.21 -7.13
C GLU A 347 25.28 -7.67 -7.68
N GLU A 348 24.22 -8.48 -7.66
CA GLU A 348 22.85 -8.06 -8.04
C GLU A 348 22.33 -6.93 -7.15
N TRP A 349 22.46 -7.05 -5.81
CA TRP A 349 22.01 -6.00 -4.89
C TRP A 349 22.74 -4.68 -5.12
N ALA A 350 24.04 -4.72 -5.42
CA ALA A 350 24.85 -3.52 -5.65
C ALA A 350 24.46 -2.75 -6.92
N GLU A 351 23.67 -3.34 -7.82
CA GLU A 351 23.07 -2.68 -9.00
C GLU A 351 21.55 -2.40 -8.79
N SER A 352 21.01 -2.68 -7.60
CA SER A 352 19.59 -2.44 -7.27
C SER A 352 19.35 -1.04 -6.70
N GLY A 353 18.17 -0.45 -6.95
CA GLY A 353 17.80 0.87 -6.46
C GLY A 353 17.86 1.02 -4.94
N HIS A 354 17.69 -0.08 -4.18
CA HIS A 354 17.93 -0.11 -2.74
C HIS A 354 19.36 0.33 -2.38
N ALA A 355 20.35 -0.12 -3.15
CA ALA A 355 21.76 0.18 -2.95
C ALA A 355 22.17 1.60 -3.38
N HIS A 356 21.30 2.35 -4.06
CA HIS A 356 21.59 3.71 -4.56
C HIS A 356 20.67 4.82 -4.00
N ILE A 357 19.54 4.50 -3.37
CA ILE A 357 18.45 5.46 -3.11
C ILE A 357 18.84 6.73 -2.33
N PHE A 358 19.73 6.65 -1.33
CA PHE A 358 20.24 7.82 -0.61
C PHE A 358 21.26 8.58 -1.48
N SER A 359 22.22 7.87 -2.08
CA SER A 359 23.27 8.47 -2.93
C SER A 359 22.70 9.23 -4.14
N ASP A 360 21.66 8.70 -4.77
CA ASP A 360 20.99 9.33 -5.91
C ASP A 360 20.20 10.56 -5.48
N ASN A 361 19.47 10.48 -4.36
CA ASN A 361 18.68 11.60 -3.88
C ASN A 361 19.57 12.78 -3.44
N ILE A 362 20.66 12.56 -2.70
CA ILE A 362 21.59 13.66 -2.37
C ILE A 362 22.29 14.24 -3.61
N ASN A 363 22.38 13.48 -4.70
CA ASN A 363 22.97 13.96 -5.95
C ASN A 363 21.97 14.73 -6.84
N THR A 364 20.67 14.43 -6.75
CA THR A 364 19.68 14.84 -7.78
C THR A 364 18.38 15.48 -7.27
N SER A 365 18.01 15.31 -5.99
CA SER A 365 16.69 15.68 -5.44
C SER A 365 16.76 16.94 -4.56
N ASP A 366 16.02 17.98 -4.93
CA ASP A 366 15.87 19.23 -4.15
C ASP A 366 14.76 19.15 -3.08
N HIS A 367 14.23 17.95 -2.84
CA HIS A 367 13.17 17.66 -1.86
C HIS A 367 13.55 16.56 -0.86
N TYR A 368 14.80 16.12 -0.86
CA TYR A 368 15.31 15.13 0.08
C TYR A 368 15.65 15.77 1.44
N GLY A 369 15.49 15.01 2.53
CA GLY A 369 15.66 15.51 3.90
C GLY A 369 15.59 14.41 4.95
N GLU A 370 15.69 14.79 6.23
CA GLU A 370 15.87 13.88 7.36
C GLU A 370 14.72 12.87 7.52
N ASN A 371 13.49 13.26 7.16
CA ASN A 371 12.32 12.39 7.23
C ASN A 371 12.41 11.16 6.30
N CYS A 372 13.26 11.20 5.27
CA CYS A 372 13.44 10.07 4.35
C CYS A 372 14.45 9.03 4.87
N LEU A 373 15.21 9.35 5.92
CA LEU A 373 16.36 8.54 6.35
C LEU A 373 15.95 7.27 7.09
N SER A 374 14.78 7.27 7.74
CA SER A 374 14.15 6.08 8.34
C SER A 374 14.06 4.91 7.37
N CYS A 375 13.74 5.22 6.11
CA CYS A 375 13.56 4.23 5.04
C CYS A 375 14.83 4.03 4.20
N HIS A 376 15.65 5.07 4.01
CA HIS A 376 16.72 5.08 3.00
C HIS A 376 18.15 4.88 3.56
N THR A 377 18.29 4.58 4.85
CA THR A 377 19.59 4.38 5.51
C THR A 377 19.56 3.24 6.53
N VAL A 378 20.73 2.83 7.02
CA VAL A 378 20.85 1.81 8.06
C VAL A 378 20.66 2.41 9.45
N GLY A 379 19.53 2.08 10.09
CA GLY A 379 19.33 2.22 11.53
C GLY A 379 19.02 3.63 12.05
N TYR A 380 18.59 4.56 11.21
CA TYR A 380 18.22 5.93 11.61
C TYR A 380 17.24 5.95 12.81
N LEU A 381 17.57 6.71 13.86
CA LEU A 381 16.80 6.86 15.11
C LEU A 381 16.59 5.57 15.93
N SER A 382 17.25 4.46 15.57
CA SER A 382 17.16 3.20 16.32
C SER A 382 17.86 3.25 17.69
N GLY A 383 18.83 4.15 17.87
CA GLY A 383 19.74 4.13 19.01
C GLY A 383 20.70 2.94 19.04
N ALA A 384 20.85 2.20 17.93
CA ALA A 384 21.56 0.92 17.84
C ALA A 384 22.81 0.94 16.92
N ASN A 385 23.59 2.02 16.96
CA ASN A 385 24.70 2.34 16.05
C ASN A 385 24.24 2.62 14.60
N GLY A 386 23.12 3.35 14.46
CA GLY A 386 22.59 3.82 13.17
C GLY A 386 23.33 5.02 12.57
N ILE A 387 22.91 5.46 11.36
CA ILE A 387 23.56 6.57 10.65
C ILE A 387 23.62 7.87 11.47
N ASP A 388 22.59 8.17 12.26
CA ASP A 388 22.48 9.32 13.17
C ASP A 388 23.42 9.25 14.39
N GLN A 389 24.14 8.13 14.52
CA GLN A 389 25.15 7.89 15.56
C GLN A 389 26.56 7.73 14.97
N ALA A 390 26.73 7.92 13.65
CA ALA A 390 28.04 7.94 13.01
C ALA A 390 28.88 9.11 13.57
N SER A 391 30.19 8.89 13.78
CA SER A 391 31.05 9.87 14.46
C SER A 391 31.29 11.17 13.66
N ASP A 392 30.85 11.22 12.41
CA ASP A 392 30.92 12.38 11.52
C ASP A 392 29.52 12.91 11.10
N TRP A 393 28.44 12.39 11.71
CA TRP A 393 27.04 12.72 11.40
C TRP A 393 26.72 14.21 11.54
N ASP A 394 27.00 14.81 12.70
CA ASP A 394 26.74 16.24 12.94
C ASP A 394 27.43 17.12 11.89
N ALA A 395 28.65 16.76 11.49
CA ALA A 395 29.43 17.48 10.49
C ALA A 395 28.91 17.26 9.06
N PHE A 396 28.26 16.13 8.78
CA PHE A 396 27.53 15.88 7.54
C PHE A 396 26.25 16.72 7.47
N ILE A 397 25.45 16.78 8.54
CA ILE A 397 24.24 17.61 8.56
C ILE A 397 24.58 19.11 8.48
N ASP A 398 25.55 19.59 9.27
CA ASP A 398 26.04 20.98 9.23
C ASP A 398 26.60 21.39 7.84
N SER A 399 26.97 20.44 6.99
CA SER A 399 27.45 20.72 5.63
C SER A 399 26.35 21.17 4.66
N GLY A 400 25.08 20.86 4.98
CA GLY A 400 23.93 21.12 4.12
C GLY A 400 23.81 20.22 2.88
N LEU A 401 24.69 19.22 2.70
CA LEU A 401 24.69 18.33 1.52
C LEU A 401 23.37 17.56 1.34
N LEU A 402 22.68 17.23 2.44
CA LEU A 402 21.38 16.55 2.41
C LEU A 402 20.28 17.40 1.73
N HIS A 403 20.38 18.73 1.85
CA HIS A 403 19.36 19.71 1.45
C HIS A 403 19.71 20.48 0.16
N ALA A 404 20.83 20.13 -0.49
CA ALA A 404 21.39 20.89 -1.61
C ALA A 404 21.98 19.95 -2.68
N ALA A 405 21.11 19.36 -3.50
CA ALA A 405 21.49 18.40 -4.54
C ALA A 405 22.60 18.91 -5.48
N SER A 406 23.60 18.07 -5.71
CA SER A 406 24.67 18.27 -6.68
C SER A 406 25.27 16.92 -7.09
N PRO A 407 25.60 16.68 -8.37
CA PRO A 407 26.14 15.41 -8.86
C PRO A 407 27.46 14.93 -8.21
N THR A 408 28.08 15.73 -7.35
CA THR A 408 29.31 15.39 -6.62
C THR A 408 29.08 15.14 -5.12
N ASN A 409 27.83 15.19 -4.63
CA ASN A 409 27.55 15.09 -3.20
C ASN A 409 27.95 13.73 -2.64
N TRP A 410 27.60 12.63 -3.31
CA TRP A 410 27.94 11.29 -2.84
C TRP A 410 29.47 11.04 -2.78
N SER A 411 30.22 11.44 -3.80
CA SER A 411 31.70 11.39 -3.77
C SER A 411 32.31 12.29 -2.69
N THR A 412 31.64 13.39 -2.32
CA THR A 412 32.03 14.23 -1.18
C THR A 412 31.75 13.51 0.16
N VAL A 413 30.62 12.83 0.28
CA VAL A 413 30.24 12.02 1.46
C VAL A 413 31.22 10.86 1.68
N LEU A 414 31.52 10.07 0.65
CA LEU A 414 32.51 8.99 0.72
C LEU A 414 33.90 9.47 1.18
N SER A 415 34.35 10.63 0.70
CA SER A 415 35.69 11.15 0.99
C SER A 415 35.81 11.98 2.27
N THR A 416 34.71 12.58 2.75
CA THR A 416 34.72 13.54 3.88
C THR A 416 33.98 13.02 5.11
N TYR A 417 32.93 12.22 4.92
CA TYR A 417 32.06 11.69 5.97
C TYR A 417 31.96 10.14 5.90
N PRO A 418 33.09 9.41 5.92
CA PRO A 418 33.12 7.98 5.65
C PRO A 418 32.39 7.11 6.67
N GLN A 419 32.10 7.59 7.90
CA GLN A 419 31.27 6.81 8.84
C GLN A 419 29.78 6.96 8.53
N THR A 420 29.33 8.15 8.14
CA THR A 420 27.99 8.39 7.59
C THR A 420 27.79 7.58 6.30
N ALA A 421 28.74 7.63 5.37
CA ALA A 421 28.69 6.91 4.10
C ALA A 421 28.52 5.39 4.29
N LYS A 422 29.14 4.82 5.32
CA LYS A 422 29.09 3.40 5.65
C LYS A 422 27.68 2.89 5.99
N LEU A 423 26.81 3.77 6.47
CA LEU A 423 25.43 3.48 6.89
C LEU A 423 24.38 4.09 5.94
N ALA A 424 24.80 4.69 4.82
CA ALA A 424 23.92 5.20 3.76
C ALA A 424 23.31 4.07 2.90
N ASN A 425 22.28 4.40 2.13
CA ASN A 425 21.49 3.48 1.28
C ASN A 425 20.81 2.33 2.07
N ILE A 426 19.96 1.55 1.40
CA ILE A 426 19.28 0.39 1.97
C ILE A 426 20.18 -0.83 1.79
N GLN A 427 20.72 -1.33 2.90
CA GLN A 427 21.68 -2.42 2.94
C GLN A 427 21.06 -3.69 3.54
N CYS A 428 21.83 -4.79 3.57
CA CYS A 428 21.40 -6.09 4.08
C CYS A 428 20.77 -6.01 5.49
N GLU A 429 21.25 -5.09 6.36
CA GLU A 429 20.78 -4.96 7.74
C GLU A 429 19.38 -4.31 7.86
N ASN A 430 18.88 -3.63 6.82
CA ASN A 430 17.51 -3.12 6.79
C ASN A 430 16.49 -4.26 6.76
N CYS A 431 16.79 -5.34 6.02
CA CYS A 431 15.89 -6.50 5.87
C CYS A 431 16.21 -7.65 6.85
N HIS A 432 17.50 -7.88 7.14
CA HIS A 432 17.96 -9.02 7.97
C HIS A 432 18.31 -8.64 9.42
N GLY A 433 18.13 -7.37 9.79
CA GLY A 433 18.49 -6.83 11.10
C GLY A 433 20.01 -6.73 11.33
N PRO A 434 20.43 -6.35 12.55
CA PRO A 434 21.82 -6.00 12.84
C PRO A 434 22.81 -7.16 12.69
N ASN A 435 24.05 -6.81 12.33
CA ASN A 435 25.16 -7.73 12.12
C ASN A 435 26.13 -7.86 13.31
N ILE A 436 26.18 -6.87 14.21
CA ILE A 436 27.09 -6.89 15.37
C ILE A 436 26.34 -7.38 16.61
N GLY A 437 26.96 -8.29 17.35
CA GLY A 437 26.51 -8.72 18.67
C GLY A 437 25.40 -9.78 18.68
N SER A 438 24.59 -9.85 17.63
CA SER A 438 23.67 -10.97 17.39
C SER A 438 24.43 -12.29 17.30
N THR A 439 23.96 -13.31 18.02
CA THR A 439 24.53 -14.66 17.98
C THR A 439 24.25 -15.37 16.66
N LEU A 440 23.34 -14.85 15.82
CA LEU A 440 22.94 -15.46 14.54
C LEU A 440 23.91 -15.16 13.39
N HIS A 441 24.45 -13.93 13.28
CA HIS A 441 25.26 -13.57 12.10
C HIS A 441 26.55 -14.39 11.96
N LEU A 442 27.17 -14.78 13.08
CA LEU A 442 28.43 -15.54 13.12
C LEU A 442 28.24 -16.98 13.63
N ASN A 443 27.07 -17.58 13.40
CA ASN A 443 26.75 -18.95 13.86
C ASN A 443 27.25 -20.08 12.93
N GLY A 444 27.70 -19.74 11.70
CA GLY A 444 28.15 -20.71 10.69
C GLY A 444 27.03 -21.46 9.95
N LYS A 445 25.78 -20.98 10.04
CA LYS A 445 24.63 -21.41 9.26
C LYS A 445 24.31 -20.38 8.17
N SER A 446 23.38 -20.74 7.29
CA SER A 446 22.80 -19.84 6.32
C SER A 446 21.29 -19.99 6.28
N GLY A 447 20.58 -18.88 6.08
CA GLY A 447 19.11 -18.88 6.03
C GLY A 447 18.44 -19.18 7.37
N ASP A 448 19.02 -18.74 8.49
CA ASP A 448 18.30 -18.76 9.77
C ASP A 448 16.99 -17.96 9.65
N GLU A 449 15.87 -18.61 9.95
CA GLU A 449 14.52 -18.04 9.81
C GLU A 449 14.32 -16.77 10.65
N GLU A 450 15.07 -16.67 11.74
CA GLU A 450 15.08 -15.49 12.62
C GLU A 450 15.71 -14.23 11.99
N ARG A 451 16.41 -14.38 10.85
CA ARG A 451 16.99 -13.29 10.03
C ARG A 451 16.42 -13.22 8.62
N VAL A 452 15.98 -14.33 8.04
CA VAL A 452 15.49 -14.42 6.66
C VAL A 452 14.00 -14.72 6.68
N SER A 453 13.20 -13.66 6.80
CA SER A 453 11.74 -13.73 6.70
C SER A 453 11.29 -13.46 5.27
N ILE A 454 10.19 -14.11 4.86
CA ILE A 454 9.47 -13.80 3.62
C ILE A 454 8.17 -13.02 3.88
N SER A 455 7.88 -12.62 5.12
CA SER A 455 6.71 -11.77 5.42
C SER A 455 6.83 -10.44 4.70
N SER A 456 5.71 -9.93 4.20
CA SER A 456 5.61 -8.57 3.66
C SER A 456 5.91 -7.50 4.72
N ASP A 457 5.85 -7.80 6.03
CA ASP A 457 6.22 -6.89 7.13
C ASP A 457 7.63 -6.30 6.99
N VAL A 458 8.57 -7.09 6.45
CA VAL A 458 9.96 -6.65 6.21
C VAL A 458 9.98 -5.51 5.19
N CYS A 459 9.12 -5.58 4.17
CA CYS A 459 8.93 -4.53 3.17
C CYS A 459 8.09 -3.36 3.73
N ALA A 460 7.15 -3.65 4.62
CA ALA A 460 6.21 -2.68 5.20
C ALA A 460 6.89 -1.55 6.00
N VAL A 461 8.09 -1.81 6.54
CA VAL A 461 8.93 -0.81 7.22
C VAL A 461 9.09 0.48 6.39
N CYS A 462 9.24 0.34 5.07
CA CYS A 462 9.41 1.45 4.13
C CYS A 462 8.21 1.61 3.17
N HIS A 463 7.62 0.50 2.72
CA HIS A 463 6.51 0.48 1.77
C HIS A 463 5.12 0.48 2.44
N GLY A 464 5.05 0.83 3.72
CA GLY A 464 3.84 0.98 4.50
C GLY A 464 3.57 2.41 4.98
N GLU A 465 4.14 3.43 4.34
CA GLU A 465 3.94 4.86 4.64
C GLU A 465 3.00 5.54 3.60
N PRO A 466 1.68 5.34 3.68
CA PRO A 466 0.73 6.08 2.85
C PRO A 466 0.69 7.57 3.24
N PRO A 467 0.29 8.47 2.33
CA PRO A 467 -0.09 8.18 0.95
C PRO A 467 1.11 8.13 -0.01
N ARG A 468 2.36 8.26 0.44
CA ARG A 468 3.52 8.36 -0.49
C ARG A 468 4.07 7.00 -0.93
N HIS A 469 4.01 6.01 -0.04
CA HIS A 469 4.70 4.72 -0.22
C HIS A 469 3.82 3.51 0.10
N GLY A 470 2.50 3.68 0.27
CA GLY A 470 1.55 2.65 0.76
C GLY A 470 1.25 1.48 -0.18
N ARG A 471 2.28 0.87 -0.80
CA ARG A 471 2.15 -0.36 -1.61
C ARG A 471 1.81 -1.58 -0.74
N PHE A 472 2.27 -1.59 0.51
CA PHE A 472 1.94 -2.64 1.48
C PHE A 472 0.43 -2.65 1.77
N GLN A 473 -0.19 -1.51 2.09
CA GLN A 473 -1.63 -1.43 2.33
C GLN A 473 -2.46 -1.83 1.08
N GLN A 474 -2.01 -1.44 -0.11
CA GLN A 474 -2.63 -1.88 -1.37
C GLN A 474 -2.54 -3.41 -1.55
N TRP A 475 -1.45 -4.04 -1.13
CA TRP A 475 -1.31 -5.50 -1.12
C TRP A 475 -2.18 -6.16 -0.05
N GLU A 476 -2.29 -5.58 1.15
CA GLU A 476 -3.19 -6.04 2.23
C GLU A 476 -4.66 -6.04 1.79
N GLU A 477 -5.10 -5.04 1.00
CA GLU A 477 -6.44 -5.02 0.40
C GLU A 477 -6.65 -6.08 -0.70
N SER A 478 -5.60 -6.76 -1.17
CA SER A 478 -5.65 -7.72 -2.27
C SER A 478 -5.85 -9.16 -1.79
N GLY A 479 -6.41 -10.01 -2.66
CA GLY A 479 -6.50 -11.46 -2.40
C GLY A 479 -5.16 -12.17 -2.22
N HIS A 480 -4.03 -11.53 -2.52
CA HIS A 480 -2.69 -12.08 -2.31
C HIS A 480 -2.21 -12.00 -0.85
N ALA A 481 -2.84 -11.19 0.01
CA ALA A 481 -2.57 -11.13 1.45
C ALA A 481 -3.39 -12.12 2.28
N ASN A 482 -4.28 -12.92 1.65
CA ASN A 482 -5.22 -13.80 2.36
C ASN A 482 -4.52 -14.95 3.11
N PHE A 483 -4.43 -14.83 4.44
CA PHE A 483 -3.80 -15.84 5.31
C PHE A 483 -4.65 -17.10 5.48
N GLU A 484 -5.98 -17.01 5.49
CA GLU A 484 -6.87 -18.16 5.67
C GLU A 484 -6.70 -19.19 4.55
N LEU A 485 -6.66 -18.74 3.30
CA LEU A 485 -6.42 -19.57 2.12
C LEU A 485 -5.01 -20.17 2.14
N ALA A 486 -4.02 -19.43 2.64
CA ALA A 486 -2.66 -19.92 2.79
C ALA A 486 -2.55 -21.01 3.87
N ILE A 487 -3.34 -20.89 4.94
CA ILE A 487 -3.48 -21.91 5.99
C ILE A 487 -4.24 -23.14 5.48
N GLU A 488 -5.33 -22.96 4.72
CA GLU A 488 -6.14 -24.07 4.18
C GLU A 488 -5.39 -24.89 3.12
N GLU A 489 -4.68 -24.22 2.19
CA GLU A 489 -4.12 -24.86 1.01
C GLU A 489 -2.58 -25.00 0.99
N GLY A 490 -1.86 -24.22 1.82
CA GLY A 490 -0.40 -24.17 1.83
C GLY A 490 0.26 -25.51 2.12
N GLU A 491 -0.24 -26.25 3.11
CA GLU A 491 0.28 -27.56 3.52
C GLU A 491 0.09 -28.67 2.47
N ASN A 492 -0.58 -28.41 1.34
CA ASN A 492 -0.70 -29.35 0.23
C ASN A 492 0.30 -29.03 -0.90
N GLY A 493 1.23 -29.94 -1.19
CA GLY A 493 2.26 -29.74 -2.21
C GLY A 493 1.78 -29.52 -3.65
N ASN A 494 0.49 -29.72 -3.97
CA ASN A 494 -0.10 -29.34 -5.25
C ASN A 494 -0.73 -27.94 -5.25
N CYS A 495 -1.07 -27.42 -4.07
CA CYS A 495 -1.76 -26.14 -3.89
C CYS A 495 -0.81 -25.06 -3.38
N GLY A 496 0.01 -25.34 -2.35
CA GLY A 496 0.98 -24.42 -1.77
C GLY A 496 1.95 -23.78 -2.77
N ARG A 497 2.21 -24.39 -3.94
CA ARG A 497 2.94 -23.75 -5.05
C ARG A 497 2.30 -22.46 -5.59
N CYS A 498 1.01 -22.24 -5.36
CA CYS A 498 0.24 -21.04 -5.76
C CYS A 498 -0.51 -20.41 -4.59
N HIS A 499 -0.71 -21.11 -3.48
CA HIS A 499 -1.44 -20.64 -2.30
C HIS A 499 -0.54 -20.41 -1.07
N SER A 500 0.79 -20.50 -1.20
CA SER A 500 1.72 -20.03 -0.18
C SER A 500 2.97 -19.39 -0.80
N GLY A 501 3.57 -18.41 -0.12
CA GLY A 501 4.81 -17.78 -0.56
C GLY A 501 6.00 -18.73 -0.50
N GLN A 502 6.15 -19.50 0.59
CA GLN A 502 7.21 -20.51 0.72
C GLN A 502 7.13 -21.55 -0.41
N GLY A 503 5.93 -22.08 -0.66
CA GLY A 503 5.69 -23.11 -1.67
C GLY A 503 5.94 -22.60 -3.09
N PHE A 504 5.58 -21.35 -3.41
CA PHE A 504 5.92 -20.73 -4.68
C PHE A 504 7.44 -20.58 -4.87
N LEU A 505 8.14 -20.02 -3.87
CA LEU A 505 9.59 -19.80 -3.91
C LEU A 505 10.41 -21.09 -4.00
N TYR A 506 9.88 -22.20 -3.49
CA TYR A 506 10.42 -23.54 -3.74
C TYR A 506 10.06 -24.03 -5.16
N TRP A 507 8.80 -23.88 -5.58
CA TRP A 507 8.31 -24.37 -6.87
C TRP A 507 9.03 -23.78 -8.08
N ILE A 508 9.30 -22.47 -8.10
CA ILE A 508 10.03 -21.82 -9.22
C ILE A 508 11.45 -22.36 -9.43
N LYS A 509 12.04 -22.99 -8.41
CA LYS A 509 13.39 -23.58 -8.45
C LYS A 509 13.35 -25.06 -8.90
N GLN A 510 12.17 -25.66 -9.06
CA GLN A 510 12.04 -27.06 -9.47
C GLN A 510 12.27 -27.23 -10.99
N PRO A 511 13.00 -28.28 -11.42
CA PRO A 511 13.24 -28.54 -12.85
C PRO A 511 12.00 -29.03 -13.62
N ASN A 512 10.92 -29.41 -12.91
CA ASN A 512 9.65 -29.82 -13.50
C ASN A 512 8.51 -29.01 -12.86
N PRO A 513 7.92 -28.03 -13.57
CA PRO A 513 6.84 -27.20 -13.02
C PRO A 513 5.55 -28.00 -12.73
N ASN A 514 5.40 -29.20 -13.29
CA ASN A 514 4.27 -30.08 -13.01
C ASN A 514 4.45 -30.92 -11.73
N ALA A 515 5.63 -30.92 -11.09
CA ALA A 515 5.85 -31.66 -9.85
C ALA A 515 5.09 -31.03 -8.67
N SER A 516 4.54 -31.88 -7.80
CA SER A 516 4.11 -31.49 -6.46
C SER A 516 5.32 -31.27 -5.56
N ILE A 517 5.24 -30.32 -4.62
CA ILE A 517 6.22 -30.18 -3.54
C ILE A 517 6.20 -31.47 -2.69
N PRO A 518 7.35 -32.14 -2.46
CA PRO A 518 7.42 -33.32 -1.59
C PRO A 518 7.11 -33.01 -0.11
N ASN A 519 6.53 -33.95 0.62
CA ASN A 519 6.15 -33.74 2.03
C ASN A 519 7.32 -33.37 2.93
N ASP A 520 8.49 -33.98 2.74
CA ASP A 520 9.72 -33.65 3.48
C ASP A 520 10.20 -32.22 3.20
N GLN A 521 9.87 -31.67 2.03
CA GLN A 521 10.17 -30.29 1.66
C GLN A 521 9.13 -29.31 2.22
N LEU A 522 7.86 -29.71 2.32
CA LEU A 522 6.84 -28.94 3.04
C LEU A 522 7.22 -28.78 4.52
N GLU A 523 7.61 -29.88 5.18
CA GLU A 523 8.14 -29.87 6.55
C GLU A 523 9.39 -28.96 6.66
N ALA A 524 10.35 -29.07 5.74
CA ALA A 524 11.57 -28.26 5.75
C ALA A 524 11.33 -26.76 5.47
N LEU A 525 10.28 -26.41 4.72
CA LEU A 525 9.84 -25.02 4.48
C LEU A 525 9.04 -24.44 5.65
N GLY A 526 8.80 -25.21 6.73
CA GLY A 526 7.98 -24.79 7.85
C GLY A 526 6.51 -24.63 7.48
N MET A 527 6.01 -25.37 6.49
CA MET A 527 4.63 -25.29 5.99
C MET A 527 3.66 -25.84 7.04
N THR A 528 3.27 -24.95 7.93
CA THR A 528 2.42 -25.20 9.10
C THR A 528 1.50 -24.00 9.29
N VAL A 529 0.33 -24.23 9.89
CA VAL A 529 -0.63 -23.17 10.26
C VAL A 529 -0.01 -21.97 11.01
N ASP A 530 1.13 -22.17 11.70
CA ASP A 530 1.84 -21.17 12.50
C ASP A 530 2.96 -20.41 11.78
N LYS A 531 3.33 -20.82 10.56
CA LYS A 531 4.44 -20.20 9.80
C LYS A 531 4.13 -19.92 8.33
N VAL A 532 3.10 -20.56 7.74
CA VAL A 532 2.76 -20.39 6.32
C VAL A 532 2.39 -18.93 6.01
N GLN A 533 2.94 -18.41 4.92
CA GLN A 533 2.71 -17.05 4.44
C GLN A 533 1.90 -17.09 3.14
N PRO A 534 1.04 -16.09 2.87
CA PRO A 534 0.31 -15.97 1.61
C PRO A 534 1.26 -15.50 0.50
N GLN A 535 0.75 -14.91 -0.58
CA GLN A 535 1.62 -14.43 -1.66
C GLN A 535 2.19 -13.04 -1.31
N THR A 536 3.34 -13.03 -0.63
CA THR A 536 4.01 -11.81 -0.13
C THR A 536 4.80 -11.08 -1.20
N CYS A 537 5.29 -9.87 -0.89
CA CYS A 537 6.07 -9.05 -1.85
C CYS A 537 7.23 -9.82 -2.52
N VAL A 538 7.93 -10.66 -1.75
CA VAL A 538 9.10 -11.42 -2.23
C VAL A 538 8.77 -12.62 -3.13
N VAL A 539 7.49 -12.94 -3.32
CA VAL A 539 7.02 -13.94 -4.29
C VAL A 539 7.16 -13.39 -5.71
N CYS A 540 6.76 -12.13 -5.91
CA CYS A 540 6.80 -11.45 -7.20
C CYS A 540 8.20 -10.88 -7.48
N HIS A 541 8.79 -10.23 -6.48
CA HIS A 541 10.09 -9.55 -6.59
C HIS A 541 11.19 -10.33 -5.85
N ASP A 542 12.44 -10.23 -6.31
CA ASP A 542 13.57 -10.49 -5.42
C ASP A 542 14.14 -9.14 -4.96
N PRO A 543 14.25 -8.86 -3.64
CA PRO A 543 14.73 -7.58 -3.14
C PRO A 543 16.21 -7.31 -3.47
N HIS A 544 16.94 -8.33 -3.97
CA HIS A 544 18.32 -8.21 -4.42
C HIS A 544 18.48 -8.01 -5.93
N PHE A 545 17.44 -8.25 -6.75
CA PHE A 545 17.61 -8.18 -8.21
C PHE A 545 17.81 -6.73 -8.71
N VAL A 546 18.51 -6.63 -9.84
CA VAL A 546 18.83 -5.37 -10.52
C VAL A 546 17.56 -4.67 -11.00
N GLY A 547 17.33 -3.45 -10.51
CA GLY A 547 16.19 -2.60 -10.85
C GLY A 547 16.29 -1.28 -10.10
N THR A 548 16.41 -0.18 -10.84
CA THR A 548 16.87 1.13 -10.34
C THR A 548 15.77 2.18 -10.21
N ILE A 549 14.59 1.97 -10.82
CA ILE A 549 13.51 2.93 -10.96
C ILE A 549 12.20 2.36 -10.42
N SER A 550 11.57 3.05 -9.47
CA SER A 550 10.20 2.76 -9.02
C SER A 550 9.33 4.02 -9.14
N GLY A 551 8.09 3.86 -9.64
CA GLY A 551 7.17 4.96 -9.91
C GLY A 551 6.27 4.66 -11.11
N ASP A 552 5.79 5.70 -11.78
CA ASP A 552 4.95 5.62 -13.00
C ASP A 552 5.70 4.95 -14.18
N THR A 553 7.04 4.97 -14.15
CA THR A 553 7.91 4.11 -14.95
C THR A 553 8.70 3.23 -14.00
N THR A 554 8.79 1.92 -14.25
CA THR A 554 9.56 1.02 -13.38
C THR A 554 10.25 -0.11 -14.13
N ASP A 555 11.54 -0.27 -13.85
CA ASP A 555 12.37 -1.41 -14.27
C ASP A 555 12.42 -2.50 -13.18
N ALA A 556 11.63 -2.38 -12.11
CA ALA A 556 11.60 -3.34 -11.01
C ALA A 556 11.35 -4.76 -11.56
N PRO A 557 12.28 -5.70 -11.33
CA PRO A 557 12.25 -7.02 -11.94
C PRO A 557 11.27 -7.95 -11.23
N MET A 558 10.66 -8.85 -12.00
CA MET A 558 9.85 -9.95 -11.52
C MET A 558 10.62 -11.27 -11.61
N ARG A 559 10.26 -12.25 -10.76
CA ARG A 559 10.88 -13.59 -10.80
C ARG A 559 10.62 -14.38 -12.09
N ILE A 560 9.59 -14.02 -12.85
CA ILE A 560 9.21 -14.64 -14.13
C ILE A 560 8.71 -13.55 -15.07
N GLU A 561 9.42 -13.34 -16.17
CA GLU A 561 9.12 -12.34 -17.21
C GLU A 561 9.21 -12.97 -18.60
N GLU A 562 8.69 -12.26 -19.61
CA GLU A 562 8.60 -12.63 -21.03
C GLU A 562 7.78 -13.88 -21.34
N ASP A 563 8.21 -15.02 -20.83
CA ASP A 563 7.75 -16.36 -21.18
C ASP A 563 7.44 -17.14 -19.90
N THR A 564 6.22 -17.64 -19.78
CA THR A 564 5.87 -18.58 -18.70
C THR A 564 6.69 -19.88 -18.79
N PRO A 565 6.98 -20.58 -17.68
CA PRO A 565 7.26 -22.01 -17.75
C PRO A 565 6.06 -22.76 -18.36
N GLN A 566 6.23 -24.04 -18.72
CA GLN A 566 5.09 -24.86 -19.17
C GLN A 566 4.00 -24.87 -18.08
N LEU A 567 2.86 -24.26 -18.36
CA LEU A 567 1.78 -24.10 -17.39
C LEU A 567 1.12 -25.45 -17.08
N LEU A 568 0.55 -25.52 -15.88
CA LEU A 568 -0.25 -26.67 -15.43
C LEU A 568 -1.51 -26.84 -16.27
N ALA A 569 -1.98 -25.79 -16.93
CA ALA A 569 -3.00 -25.80 -17.98
C ALA A 569 -2.53 -26.40 -19.33
N GLY A 570 -1.28 -26.87 -19.43
CA GLY A 570 -0.78 -27.67 -20.55
C GLY A 570 -0.33 -26.90 -21.79
N PHE A 571 -0.19 -25.58 -21.72
CA PHE A 571 0.40 -24.74 -22.75
C PHE A 571 1.48 -23.81 -22.16
N LYS A 572 2.22 -23.13 -23.03
CA LYS A 572 3.16 -22.06 -22.65
C LYS A 572 2.63 -20.74 -23.21
N ALA A 573 2.48 -19.72 -22.36
CA ALA A 573 2.32 -18.34 -22.80
C ALA A 573 3.71 -17.72 -23.05
N THR A 574 3.86 -17.01 -24.17
CA THR A 574 5.15 -16.46 -24.63
C THR A 574 5.02 -15.01 -25.07
N ASN A 575 6.05 -14.18 -24.88
CA ASN A 575 6.01 -12.75 -25.17
C ASN A 575 4.82 -12.07 -24.46
N VAL A 576 4.70 -12.25 -23.14
CA VAL A 576 3.67 -11.66 -22.27
C VAL A 576 4.26 -10.71 -21.22
N GLY A 577 5.56 -10.44 -21.30
CA GLY A 577 6.29 -9.55 -20.39
C GLY A 577 6.14 -9.96 -18.92
N LYS A 578 6.07 -8.96 -18.02
CA LYS A 578 5.88 -9.15 -16.58
C LYS A 578 4.58 -9.91 -16.23
N GLY A 579 3.56 -9.91 -17.09
CA GLY A 579 2.35 -10.72 -16.92
C GLY A 579 2.58 -12.24 -16.89
N ALA A 580 3.78 -12.73 -17.23
CA ALA A 580 4.15 -14.14 -17.08
C ALA A 580 4.01 -14.64 -15.63
N ILE A 581 4.35 -13.81 -14.63
CA ILE A 581 4.22 -14.14 -13.20
C ILE A 581 2.76 -14.34 -12.77
N CYS A 582 1.81 -13.66 -13.41
CA CYS A 582 0.39 -13.81 -13.11
C CYS A 582 -0.11 -15.16 -13.64
N MET A 583 0.24 -15.49 -14.88
CA MET A 583 -0.28 -16.67 -15.59
C MET A 583 0.21 -18.01 -15.01
N VAL A 584 1.31 -18.04 -14.24
CA VAL A 584 1.75 -19.29 -13.58
C VAL A 584 0.78 -19.80 -12.51
N CYS A 585 0.09 -18.88 -11.84
CA CYS A 585 -0.96 -19.20 -10.87
C CYS A 585 -2.35 -19.13 -11.51
N HIS A 586 -2.63 -18.08 -12.29
CA HIS A 586 -3.90 -17.84 -12.97
C HIS A 586 -4.02 -18.64 -14.28
N ASN A 587 -4.12 -19.97 -14.14
CA ASN A 587 -4.50 -20.88 -15.20
C ASN A 587 -5.36 -22.06 -14.69
N SER A 588 -6.04 -22.76 -15.60
CA SER A 588 -6.99 -23.83 -15.25
C SER A 588 -6.38 -25.10 -14.62
N ARG A 589 -5.04 -25.24 -14.52
CA ARG A 589 -4.31 -26.31 -13.83
C ARG A 589 -4.69 -27.77 -14.18
N ARG A 590 -5.37 -28.04 -15.31
CA ARG A 590 -5.85 -29.39 -15.70
C ARG A 590 -5.09 -30.05 -16.86
N GLY A 591 -4.08 -29.41 -17.41
CA GLY A 591 -3.45 -29.76 -18.68
C GLY A 591 -4.32 -29.35 -19.88
N LEU A 592 -3.81 -29.55 -21.09
CA LEU A 592 -4.46 -29.08 -22.31
C LEU A 592 -5.82 -29.77 -22.52
N ARG A 593 -6.90 -29.01 -22.76
CA ARG A 593 -8.28 -29.49 -22.90
C ARG A 593 -9.02 -28.82 -24.06
N ASN A 594 -9.20 -29.55 -25.14
CA ASN A 594 -9.91 -29.10 -26.33
C ASN A 594 -10.40 -30.33 -27.14
N ASP A 595 -11.04 -30.14 -28.28
CA ASP A 595 -11.58 -31.25 -29.07
C ASP A 595 -10.51 -32.26 -29.57
N LEU A 596 -9.24 -31.85 -29.67
CA LEU A 596 -8.11 -32.74 -29.97
C LEU A 596 -7.49 -33.38 -28.72
N ASN A 597 -7.71 -32.80 -27.55
CA ASN A 597 -7.19 -33.23 -26.25
C ASN A 597 -8.34 -33.37 -25.24
N PRO A 598 -9.33 -34.24 -25.48
CA PRO A 598 -10.35 -34.54 -24.48
C PRO A 598 -9.69 -35.18 -23.25
N HIS A 599 -10.31 -34.97 -22.09
CA HIS A 599 -9.83 -35.52 -20.82
C HIS A 599 -9.81 -37.08 -20.87
N PRO A 600 -8.80 -37.77 -20.28
CA PRO A 600 -8.81 -39.23 -20.16
C PRO A 600 -9.99 -39.74 -19.32
N SER A 601 -10.67 -40.76 -19.86
CA SER A 601 -12.02 -41.23 -19.51
C SER A 601 -12.39 -41.28 -18.03
N ASN A 602 -13.62 -40.84 -17.74
CA ASN A 602 -14.33 -40.89 -16.44
C ASN A 602 -13.86 -39.87 -15.40
N ASN A 603 -13.23 -38.76 -15.82
CA ASN A 603 -12.77 -37.73 -14.90
C ASN A 603 -13.47 -36.38 -15.17
N TYR A 604 -14.42 -36.07 -14.30
CA TYR A 604 -15.29 -34.88 -14.39
C TYR A 604 -14.67 -33.65 -13.70
N ASN A 605 -13.33 -33.59 -13.68
CA ASN A 605 -12.59 -32.42 -13.23
C ASN A 605 -13.04 -31.17 -14.02
N ALA A 606 -13.52 -30.16 -13.30
CA ALA A 606 -13.74 -28.84 -13.84
C ALA A 606 -12.38 -28.12 -14.06
N PRO A 607 -12.35 -27.03 -14.86
CA PRO A 607 -11.26 -26.05 -14.80
C PRO A 607 -10.99 -25.66 -13.34
N HIS A 608 -9.72 -25.43 -12.98
CA HIS A 608 -9.43 -24.76 -11.73
C HIS A 608 -9.88 -23.29 -11.79
N ASP A 609 -10.16 -22.70 -10.63
CA ASP A 609 -10.41 -21.26 -10.51
C ASP A 609 -9.16 -20.45 -10.92
N GLY A 610 -9.38 -19.21 -11.37
CA GLY A 610 -8.35 -18.36 -11.95
C GLY A 610 -7.98 -18.78 -13.38
N ALA A 611 -8.94 -18.85 -14.29
CA ALA A 611 -8.72 -19.28 -15.68
C ALA A 611 -8.26 -18.14 -16.63
N GLN A 612 -7.73 -17.03 -16.11
CA GLN A 612 -7.40 -15.83 -16.89
C GLN A 612 -6.39 -16.11 -18.01
N GLY A 613 -5.29 -16.82 -17.70
CA GLY A 613 -4.25 -17.15 -18.68
C GLY A 613 -4.78 -18.00 -19.84
N ASP A 614 -5.70 -18.94 -19.56
CA ASP A 614 -6.36 -19.76 -20.57
C ASP A 614 -7.18 -18.90 -21.54
N VAL A 615 -8.06 -18.04 -21.03
CA VAL A 615 -8.96 -17.21 -21.85
C VAL A 615 -8.18 -16.13 -22.62
N LEU A 616 -7.24 -15.44 -21.96
CA LEU A 616 -6.37 -14.43 -22.58
C LEU A 616 -5.56 -14.99 -23.75
N MET A 617 -5.07 -16.23 -23.63
CA MET A 617 -4.33 -16.94 -24.69
C MET A 617 -5.23 -17.72 -25.66
N GLY A 618 -6.56 -17.71 -25.46
CA GLY A 618 -7.54 -18.39 -26.32
C GLY A 618 -7.43 -19.92 -26.27
N GLN A 619 -7.09 -20.48 -25.12
CA GLN A 619 -6.81 -21.89 -24.89
C GLN A 619 -7.94 -22.60 -24.13
N ASN A 620 -7.82 -23.92 -24.06
CA ASN A 620 -8.57 -24.79 -23.15
C ASN A 620 -10.11 -24.73 -23.21
N ALA A 621 -10.68 -24.48 -24.39
CA ALA A 621 -12.11 -24.60 -24.65
C ALA A 621 -12.43 -25.70 -25.68
N PHE A 622 -13.67 -26.19 -25.63
CA PHE A 622 -14.26 -27.12 -26.60
C PHE A 622 -15.15 -26.41 -27.63
N PHE A 623 -15.43 -27.10 -28.74
CA PHE A 623 -16.30 -26.66 -29.85
C PHE A 623 -15.77 -25.47 -30.68
N VAL A 624 -14.52 -25.07 -30.46
CA VAL A 624 -13.84 -23.97 -31.15
C VAL A 624 -12.39 -24.33 -31.48
N GLU A 625 -11.80 -23.60 -32.42
CA GLU A 625 -10.35 -23.60 -32.61
C GLU A 625 -9.68 -22.84 -31.45
N VAL A 626 -8.71 -23.48 -30.80
CA VAL A 626 -7.93 -22.90 -29.69
C VAL A 626 -6.59 -22.34 -30.18
N GLY A 627 -5.96 -21.51 -29.35
CA GLY A 627 -4.78 -20.71 -29.71
C GLY A 627 -5.13 -19.34 -30.30
N GLN A 628 -6.40 -18.92 -30.21
CA GLN A 628 -6.86 -17.60 -30.63
C GLN A 628 -6.47 -16.53 -29.59
N ARG A 629 -5.17 -16.25 -29.49
CA ARG A 629 -4.59 -15.26 -28.57
C ARG A 629 -5.28 -13.90 -28.70
N SER A 630 -5.62 -13.29 -27.56
CA SER A 630 -6.23 -11.96 -27.51
C SER A 630 -5.29 -10.85 -27.97
N SER A 631 -5.85 -9.75 -28.50
CA SER A 631 -5.11 -8.50 -28.68
C SER A 631 -4.60 -7.93 -27.36
N HIS A 632 -5.32 -8.09 -26.26
CA HIS A 632 -4.88 -7.63 -24.92
C HIS A 632 -3.65 -8.39 -24.42
N ALA A 633 -3.46 -9.62 -24.87
CA ALA A 633 -2.25 -10.39 -24.58
C ALA A 633 -1.01 -9.85 -25.32
N ASN A 634 -1.17 -8.94 -26.29
CA ASN A 634 -0.08 -8.33 -27.06
C ASN A 634 0.16 -6.86 -26.67
N ILE A 635 -0.48 -6.39 -25.60
CA ILE A 635 -0.06 -5.17 -24.90
C ILE A 635 1.21 -5.53 -24.14
N ASP A 636 2.19 -4.63 -24.11
CA ASP A 636 3.43 -4.79 -23.34
C ASP A 636 3.09 -5.12 -21.87
N ASP A 637 3.83 -6.04 -21.24
CA ASP A 637 3.57 -6.60 -19.90
C ASP A 637 2.16 -7.19 -19.60
N SER A 638 1.26 -7.20 -20.60
CA SER A 638 -0.06 -7.83 -20.66
C SER A 638 -0.98 -7.57 -19.45
N CYS A 639 -0.91 -8.41 -18.41
CA CYS A 639 -1.73 -8.27 -17.20
C CYS A 639 -1.37 -7.00 -16.41
N VAL A 640 -0.08 -6.68 -16.31
CA VAL A 640 0.43 -5.60 -15.44
C VAL A 640 -0.09 -4.23 -15.89
N THR A 641 -0.12 -3.97 -17.20
CA THR A 641 -0.62 -2.69 -17.72
C THR A 641 -2.06 -2.39 -17.32
N CYS A 642 -2.97 -3.36 -17.34
CA CYS A 642 -4.36 -3.10 -16.93
C CYS A 642 -4.57 -3.08 -15.41
N HIS A 643 -3.89 -3.98 -14.68
CA HIS A 643 -4.14 -4.22 -13.25
C HIS A 643 -3.26 -3.38 -12.32
N MET A 644 -2.13 -2.84 -12.81
CA MET A 644 -1.15 -2.12 -12.00
C MET A 644 -0.76 -0.73 -12.56
N GLU A 645 -0.73 -0.52 -13.88
CA GLU A 645 -0.23 0.74 -14.46
C GLU A 645 -1.33 1.71 -14.90
N ALA A 646 -2.30 1.22 -15.68
CA ALA A 646 -3.38 2.03 -16.25
C ALA A 646 -4.56 2.21 -15.30
N THR A 647 -4.69 1.35 -14.28
CA THR A 647 -5.64 1.53 -13.18
C THR A 647 -4.92 2.27 -12.05
N PRO A 648 -5.36 3.49 -11.67
CA PRO A 648 -4.71 4.23 -10.60
C PRO A 648 -4.88 3.55 -9.24
N PRO A 649 -3.87 3.58 -8.36
CA PRO A 649 -3.97 3.06 -6.99
C PRO A 649 -5.04 3.80 -6.15
N PRO A 650 -5.55 3.18 -5.08
CA PRO A 650 -6.48 3.80 -4.14
C PRO A 650 -5.95 5.13 -3.58
N ALA A 651 -6.78 6.18 -3.66
CA ALA A 651 -6.41 7.53 -3.23
C ALA A 651 -6.14 7.66 -1.71
N GLY A 652 -6.52 6.67 -0.90
CA GLY A 652 -6.17 6.60 0.53
C GLY A 652 -4.70 6.21 0.76
N PHE A 653 -4.10 5.45 -0.16
CA PHE A 653 -2.75 4.91 -0.02
C PHE A 653 -1.77 5.44 -1.08
N SER A 654 -2.24 6.25 -2.03
CA SER A 654 -1.43 6.92 -3.05
C SER A 654 -1.74 8.41 -3.19
N TYR A 655 -0.71 9.24 -3.02
CA TYR A 655 -0.73 10.67 -3.17
C TYR A 655 -0.95 11.05 -4.63
N ASN A 656 -2.01 11.79 -4.93
CA ASN A 656 -2.47 12.10 -6.29
C ASN A 656 -2.70 10.85 -7.18
N GLN A 657 -2.86 9.65 -6.60
CA GLN A 657 -2.98 8.38 -7.33
C GLN A 657 -1.77 8.08 -8.25
N SER A 658 -0.55 8.48 -7.85
CA SER A 658 0.69 8.15 -8.56
C SER A 658 1.26 6.77 -8.18
N GLY A 659 2.14 6.25 -9.04
CA GLY A 659 2.74 4.92 -8.90
C GLY A 659 1.80 3.77 -9.29
N THR A 660 2.31 2.55 -9.14
CA THR A 660 1.64 1.32 -9.58
C THR A 660 0.67 0.75 -8.53
N ASN A 661 -0.52 0.36 -8.99
CA ASN A 661 -1.57 -0.23 -8.17
C ASN A 661 -1.24 -1.67 -7.75
N HIS A 662 -1.06 -1.88 -6.44
CA HIS A 662 -0.80 -3.18 -5.83
C HIS A 662 -2.06 -3.86 -5.24
N THR A 663 -3.26 -3.30 -5.43
CA THR A 663 -4.50 -4.07 -5.19
C THR A 663 -4.76 -5.09 -6.29
N PHE A 664 -4.09 -4.93 -7.44
CA PHE A 664 -4.30 -5.68 -8.68
C PHE A 664 -5.74 -5.60 -9.24
N GLU A 665 -6.58 -4.68 -8.73
CA GLU A 665 -7.89 -4.40 -9.34
C GLU A 665 -7.69 -3.69 -10.70
N ALA A 666 -8.48 -4.07 -11.70
CA ALA A 666 -8.55 -3.37 -12.98
C ALA A 666 -9.84 -2.56 -13.08
N SER A 667 -9.72 -1.23 -13.21
CA SER A 667 -10.87 -0.36 -13.37
C SER A 667 -11.48 -0.51 -14.76
N ILE A 668 -12.80 -0.73 -14.85
CA ILE A 668 -13.47 -0.89 -16.14
C ILE A 668 -13.41 0.37 -17.03
N THR A 669 -13.15 1.55 -16.45
CA THR A 669 -13.05 2.81 -17.22
C THR A 669 -11.77 2.90 -18.06
N ILE A 670 -10.73 2.10 -17.78
CA ILE A 670 -9.46 2.13 -18.52
C ILE A 670 -9.62 1.76 -19.99
N CYS A 671 -10.66 1.00 -20.36
CA CYS A 671 -10.96 0.66 -21.75
C CYS A 671 -11.00 1.88 -22.67
N SER A 672 -11.43 3.04 -22.15
CA SER A 672 -11.52 4.30 -22.89
C SER A 672 -10.17 4.88 -23.34
N GLN A 673 -9.05 4.45 -22.75
CA GLN A 673 -7.70 4.87 -23.12
C GLN A 673 -7.29 4.32 -24.51
N CYS A 674 -7.79 3.13 -24.88
CA CYS A 674 -7.51 2.49 -26.17
C CYS A 674 -8.74 2.37 -27.09
N HIS A 675 -9.95 2.34 -26.53
CA HIS A 675 -11.20 2.17 -27.27
C HIS A 675 -12.09 3.41 -27.15
N THR A 676 -12.12 4.22 -28.21
CA THR A 676 -12.91 5.46 -28.27
C THR A 676 -14.39 5.24 -27.95
N GLY A 677 -14.82 5.71 -26.78
CA GLY A 677 -16.23 5.70 -26.36
C GLY A 677 -16.74 4.35 -25.83
N LEU A 678 -15.86 3.46 -25.38
CA LEU A 678 -16.24 2.18 -24.77
C LEU A 678 -15.67 2.04 -23.35
N ASP A 679 -16.54 1.76 -22.38
CA ASP A 679 -16.25 1.65 -20.94
C ASP A 679 -16.32 0.21 -20.42
N GLY A 680 -16.19 -0.79 -21.30
CA GLY A 680 -16.24 -2.22 -21.00
C GLY A 680 -17.62 -2.77 -20.59
N SER A 681 -18.48 -1.96 -19.95
CA SER A 681 -19.73 -2.38 -19.31
C SER A 681 -20.69 -3.13 -20.24
N ALA A 682 -20.88 -2.61 -21.47
CA ALA A 682 -21.75 -3.22 -22.47
C ALA A 682 -21.24 -4.57 -23.00
N LEU A 683 -19.91 -4.78 -23.01
CA LEU A 683 -19.32 -6.08 -23.34
C LEU A 683 -19.59 -7.07 -22.21
N GLN A 684 -19.28 -6.69 -20.96
CA GLN A 684 -19.48 -7.55 -19.80
C GLN A 684 -20.94 -7.98 -19.67
N GLY A 685 -21.89 -7.03 -19.75
CA GLY A 685 -23.32 -7.34 -19.74
C GLY A 685 -23.77 -8.25 -20.90
N SER A 686 -23.16 -8.11 -22.09
CA SER A 686 -23.44 -9.03 -23.20
C SER A 686 -22.90 -10.44 -22.97
N VAL A 687 -21.77 -10.59 -22.26
CA VAL A 687 -21.18 -11.89 -21.91
C VAL A 687 -21.95 -12.54 -20.76
N GLU A 688 -22.38 -11.78 -19.76
CA GLU A 688 -23.27 -12.25 -18.69
C GLU A 688 -24.59 -12.81 -19.25
N LEU A 689 -25.20 -12.15 -20.23
CA LEU A 689 -26.39 -12.68 -20.92
C LEU A 689 -26.10 -13.99 -21.66
N MET A 690 -24.96 -14.09 -22.36
CA MET A 690 -24.57 -15.33 -23.07
C MET A 690 -24.23 -16.47 -22.09
N LEU A 691 -23.65 -16.17 -20.93
CA LEU A 691 -23.43 -17.13 -19.85
C LEU A 691 -24.76 -17.61 -19.26
N GLU A 692 -25.69 -16.70 -18.98
CA GLU A 692 -27.02 -17.02 -18.46
C GLU A 692 -27.84 -17.88 -19.45
N ASP A 693 -27.75 -17.62 -20.76
CA ASP A 693 -28.35 -18.47 -21.79
C ASP A 693 -27.72 -19.86 -21.84
N LEU A 694 -26.39 -19.97 -21.71
CA LEU A 694 -25.69 -21.26 -21.62
C LEU A 694 -26.05 -22.03 -20.34
N ARG A 695 -26.11 -21.35 -19.19
CA ARG A 695 -26.52 -21.90 -17.89
C ARG A 695 -27.93 -22.49 -17.97
N LYS A 696 -28.87 -21.77 -18.61
CA LYS A 696 -30.23 -22.26 -18.89
C LYS A 696 -30.24 -23.45 -19.83
N ALA A 697 -29.46 -23.45 -20.91
CA ALA A 697 -29.38 -24.55 -21.86
C ALA A 697 -28.88 -25.84 -21.18
N ILE A 698 -27.79 -25.74 -20.40
CA ILE A 698 -27.24 -26.83 -19.58
C ILE A 698 -28.29 -27.33 -18.59
N SER A 699 -28.87 -26.42 -17.78
CA SER A 699 -29.83 -26.76 -16.73
C SER A 699 -31.09 -27.44 -17.27
N THR A 700 -31.60 -26.97 -18.41
CA THR A 700 -32.78 -27.56 -19.08
C THR A 700 -32.46 -28.95 -19.61
N ALA A 701 -31.40 -29.09 -20.42
CA ALA A 701 -31.01 -30.37 -21.00
C ALA A 701 -30.63 -31.41 -19.93
N ALA A 702 -30.02 -30.97 -18.82
CA ALA A 702 -29.72 -31.84 -17.69
C ALA A 702 -30.98 -32.29 -16.95
N SER A 703 -31.93 -31.38 -16.70
CA SER A 703 -33.23 -31.73 -16.10
C SER A 703 -34.01 -32.73 -16.97
N ASP A 704 -34.10 -32.48 -18.27
CA ASP A 704 -34.81 -33.36 -19.22
C ASP A 704 -34.16 -34.74 -19.29
N LYS A 705 -32.82 -34.79 -19.37
CA LYS A 705 -32.05 -36.04 -19.36
C LYS A 705 -32.32 -36.85 -18.10
N LEU A 706 -32.25 -36.23 -16.92
CA LEU A 706 -32.41 -36.91 -15.65
C LEU A 706 -33.84 -37.41 -15.44
N ASN A 707 -34.86 -36.60 -15.76
CA ASN A 707 -36.26 -37.02 -15.69
C ASN A 707 -36.61 -38.14 -16.67
N GLY A 708 -35.86 -38.29 -17.77
CA GLY A 708 -36.00 -39.39 -18.72
C GLY A 708 -35.51 -40.77 -18.24
N LEU A 709 -34.77 -40.87 -17.13
CA LEU A 709 -34.14 -42.12 -16.67
C LEU A 709 -35.02 -42.99 -15.75
N GLY A 710 -36.14 -42.46 -15.25
CA GLY A 710 -37.06 -43.15 -14.33
C GLY A 710 -36.52 -43.31 -12.89
N THR A 711 -35.23 -43.57 -12.70
CA THR A 711 -34.55 -43.46 -11.40
C THR A 711 -33.12 -42.95 -11.57
N VAL A 712 -32.76 -41.96 -10.77
CA VAL A 712 -31.42 -41.38 -10.70
C VAL A 712 -30.83 -41.67 -9.32
N LYS A 713 -29.57 -42.07 -9.28
CA LYS A 713 -28.78 -42.28 -8.06
C LYS A 713 -27.75 -41.16 -7.93
N VAL A 714 -27.65 -40.57 -6.74
CA VAL A 714 -26.75 -39.45 -6.47
C VAL A 714 -25.96 -39.67 -5.18
N ARG A 715 -24.74 -39.10 -5.13
CA ARG A 715 -24.09 -38.72 -3.87
C ARG A 715 -24.44 -37.25 -3.66
N ALA A 716 -25.38 -36.97 -2.77
CA ALA A 716 -25.80 -35.61 -2.47
C ALA A 716 -24.73 -34.89 -1.65
N TYR A 717 -24.62 -33.58 -1.85
CA TYR A 717 -23.80 -32.66 -1.08
C TYR A 717 -24.69 -31.54 -0.55
N ASP A 718 -24.62 -31.26 0.75
CA ASP A 718 -25.28 -30.11 1.35
C ASP A 718 -24.31 -28.91 1.41
N PRO A 719 -24.52 -27.85 0.61
CA PRO A 719 -23.66 -26.67 0.64
C PRO A 719 -23.77 -25.87 1.94
N ALA A 720 -24.80 -26.08 2.78
CA ALA A 720 -24.93 -25.38 4.07
C ALA A 720 -24.07 -26.01 5.19
N THR A 721 -23.72 -27.29 5.08
CA THR A 721 -22.96 -28.04 6.10
C THR A 721 -21.64 -28.60 5.60
N GLY A 722 -21.40 -28.61 4.28
CA GLY A 722 -20.20 -29.20 3.67
C GLY A 722 -20.21 -30.73 3.63
N LEU A 723 -21.33 -31.37 3.99
CA LEU A 723 -21.42 -32.82 4.13
C LEU A 723 -21.88 -33.50 2.85
N PHE A 724 -21.32 -34.69 2.57
CA PHE A 724 -21.87 -35.60 1.57
C PHE A 724 -22.80 -36.64 2.21
N SER A 725 -23.69 -37.23 1.42
CA SER A 725 -24.55 -38.35 1.82
C SER A 725 -23.81 -39.68 1.99
N SER A 726 -22.52 -39.74 1.63
CA SER A 726 -21.67 -40.94 1.65
C SER A 726 -20.20 -40.55 1.64
N ASP A 727 -19.35 -41.26 2.38
CA ASP A 727 -17.90 -41.03 2.40
C ASP A 727 -17.22 -41.38 1.06
N SER A 728 -17.76 -42.35 0.33
CA SER A 728 -17.22 -42.76 -0.98
C SER A 728 -17.87 -41.95 -2.11
N ASP A 729 -17.04 -41.37 -2.96
CA ASP A 729 -17.40 -40.66 -4.19
C ASP A 729 -18.00 -41.56 -5.28
N THR A 730 -17.64 -42.86 -5.28
CA THR A 730 -18.24 -43.88 -6.16
C THR A 730 -19.62 -44.37 -5.71
N ASN A 731 -20.00 -44.09 -4.45
CA ASN A 731 -21.25 -44.57 -3.84
C ASN A 731 -22.36 -43.51 -3.92
N SER A 732 -23.14 -43.58 -5.00
CA SER A 732 -24.33 -42.76 -5.22
C SER A 732 -25.53 -43.33 -4.44
N ASN A 733 -25.53 -43.14 -3.12
CA ASN A 733 -26.42 -43.83 -2.19
C ASN A 733 -27.87 -43.30 -2.13
N VAL A 734 -28.14 -42.09 -2.60
CA VAL A 734 -29.48 -41.50 -2.59
C VAL A 734 -30.17 -41.81 -3.92
N ALA A 735 -31.23 -42.61 -3.88
CA ALA A 735 -32.01 -42.99 -5.07
C ALA A 735 -33.30 -42.17 -5.20
N ILE A 736 -33.47 -41.48 -6.32
CA ILE A 736 -34.57 -40.58 -6.62
C ILE A 736 -35.41 -41.18 -7.74
N ASN A 737 -36.67 -41.53 -7.44
CA ASN A 737 -37.65 -41.91 -8.45
C ASN A 737 -38.17 -40.64 -9.15
N VAL A 738 -37.50 -40.24 -10.23
CA VAL A 738 -37.78 -39.00 -10.95
C VAL A 738 -39.18 -38.96 -11.57
N ALA A 739 -39.83 -40.11 -11.81
CA ALA A 739 -41.21 -40.17 -12.28
C ALA A 739 -42.25 -39.86 -11.19
N ALA A 740 -41.86 -39.95 -9.90
CA ALA A 740 -42.68 -39.56 -8.75
C ALA A 740 -42.27 -38.21 -8.15
N ASN A 741 -41.03 -37.78 -8.36
CA ASN A 741 -40.47 -36.54 -7.83
C ASN A 741 -39.44 -35.97 -8.83
N ASN A 742 -39.89 -35.12 -9.75
CA ASN A 742 -39.05 -34.57 -10.81
C ASN A 742 -37.80 -33.87 -10.24
N VAL A 743 -36.68 -34.08 -10.92
CA VAL A 743 -35.42 -33.37 -10.70
C VAL A 743 -35.41 -32.11 -11.56
N THR A 744 -35.03 -30.98 -10.97
CA THR A 744 -34.68 -29.75 -11.69
C THR A 744 -33.23 -29.42 -11.39
N VAL A 745 -32.37 -29.46 -12.40
CA VAL A 745 -31.05 -28.82 -12.32
C VAL A 745 -31.29 -27.32 -12.40
N THR A 746 -30.82 -26.62 -11.38
CA THR A 746 -31.01 -25.17 -11.22
C THR A 746 -29.74 -24.38 -11.52
N ASP A 747 -28.57 -25.01 -11.39
CA ASP A 747 -27.29 -24.40 -11.71
C ASP A 747 -26.18 -25.42 -11.98
N VAL A 748 -25.05 -24.96 -12.53
CA VAL A 748 -23.83 -25.73 -12.76
C VAL A 748 -22.61 -24.95 -12.26
N TYR A 749 -21.75 -25.58 -11.46
CA TYR A 749 -20.61 -24.91 -10.83
C TYR A 749 -19.48 -25.88 -10.45
N TYR A 750 -18.39 -25.34 -9.91
CA TYR A 750 -17.24 -26.08 -9.39
C TYR A 750 -17.44 -26.48 -7.92
N LEU A 751 -17.17 -27.74 -7.57
CA LEU A 751 -17.11 -28.18 -6.17
C LEU A 751 -15.98 -29.20 -5.98
N GLN A 752 -14.99 -28.85 -5.15
CA GLN A 752 -13.86 -29.73 -4.79
C GLN A 752 -13.21 -30.37 -6.03
N GLY A 753 -12.91 -29.53 -7.03
CA GLY A 753 -12.29 -29.95 -8.28
C GLY A 753 -13.25 -30.47 -9.37
N GLN A 754 -14.51 -30.77 -9.05
CA GLN A 754 -15.46 -31.44 -9.95
C GLN A 754 -16.54 -30.51 -10.50
N THR A 755 -16.94 -30.74 -11.75
CA THR A 755 -18.18 -30.19 -12.32
C THR A 755 -19.39 -30.73 -11.57
N THR A 756 -20.26 -29.83 -11.12
CA THR A 756 -21.32 -30.12 -10.14
C THR A 756 -22.62 -29.43 -10.54
N PHE A 757 -23.76 -30.10 -10.34
CA PHE A 757 -25.09 -29.53 -10.54
C PHE A 757 -25.75 -29.22 -9.20
N ALA A 758 -26.37 -28.04 -9.10
CA ALA A 758 -27.32 -27.73 -8.04
C ALA A 758 -28.70 -28.29 -8.41
N ILE A 759 -29.25 -29.20 -7.59
CA ILE A 759 -30.51 -29.89 -7.84
C ILE A 759 -31.59 -29.39 -6.89
N THR A 760 -32.79 -29.16 -7.42
CA THR A 760 -34.02 -29.05 -6.64
C THR A 760 -35.02 -30.15 -7.01
N LEU A 761 -35.82 -30.56 -6.03
CA LEU A 761 -36.88 -31.56 -6.13
C LEU A 761 -38.23 -30.92 -5.84
N ALA A 762 -39.29 -31.39 -6.52
CA ALA A 762 -40.64 -30.91 -6.31
C ALA A 762 -41.20 -31.25 -4.91
N THR A 763 -40.76 -32.36 -4.32
CA THR A 763 -41.06 -32.78 -2.94
C THR A 763 -39.75 -33.05 -2.20
N PRO A 764 -39.54 -32.50 -0.99
CA PRO A 764 -38.39 -32.84 -0.15
C PRO A 764 -38.29 -34.33 0.15
N ILE A 765 -37.05 -34.83 0.28
CA ILE A 765 -36.74 -36.20 0.69
C ILE A 765 -35.80 -36.20 1.91
N ASP A 766 -35.83 -37.27 2.69
CA ASP A 766 -34.87 -37.46 3.77
C ASP A 766 -33.52 -37.93 3.19
N ILE A 767 -32.46 -37.17 3.47
CA ILE A 767 -31.08 -37.53 3.13
C ILE A 767 -30.31 -37.69 4.43
N SER A 768 -29.71 -38.88 4.64
CA SER A 768 -28.76 -39.11 5.72
C SER A 768 -27.35 -38.72 5.25
N TRP A 769 -26.64 -38.00 6.12
CA TRP A 769 -25.31 -37.45 5.84
C TRP A 769 -24.21 -38.28 6.51
N GLN A 770 -22.97 -38.06 6.11
CA GLN A 770 -21.77 -38.77 6.60
C GLN A 770 -21.55 -38.65 8.13
N ASP A 771 -22.05 -37.61 8.78
CA ASP A 771 -22.00 -37.44 10.24
C ASP A 771 -23.10 -38.22 11.00
N GLY A 772 -23.98 -38.91 10.26
CA GLY A 772 -25.15 -39.63 10.80
C GLY A 772 -26.38 -38.76 11.05
N SER A 773 -26.32 -37.44 10.79
CA SER A 773 -27.50 -36.58 10.79
C SER A 773 -28.41 -36.91 9.60
N THR A 774 -29.65 -36.42 9.61
CA THR A 774 -30.59 -36.62 8.49
C THR A 774 -31.44 -35.37 8.32
N THR A 775 -31.46 -34.84 7.10
CA THR A 775 -32.19 -33.61 6.75
C THR A 775 -33.25 -33.93 5.70
N THR A 776 -34.49 -33.53 5.97
CA THR A 776 -35.55 -33.50 4.96
C THR A 776 -35.32 -32.28 4.06
N THR A 777 -34.77 -32.48 2.86
CA THR A 777 -34.44 -31.38 1.93
C THR A 777 -34.98 -31.62 0.52
N GLY A 778 -35.37 -30.52 -0.13
CA GLY A 778 -35.66 -30.47 -1.56
C GLY A 778 -34.51 -29.91 -2.40
N SER A 779 -33.38 -29.54 -1.78
CA SER A 779 -32.26 -28.88 -2.45
C SER A 779 -30.92 -29.45 -1.97
N PHE A 780 -30.03 -29.79 -2.90
CA PHE A 780 -28.68 -30.32 -2.66
C PHE A 780 -27.88 -30.26 -3.97
N SER A 781 -26.57 -30.48 -3.90
CA SER A 781 -25.70 -30.52 -5.08
C SER A 781 -25.18 -31.92 -5.38
N VAL A 782 -24.81 -32.18 -6.63
CA VAL A 782 -24.30 -33.49 -7.09
C VAL A 782 -23.15 -33.31 -8.07
N GLN A 783 -21.98 -33.84 -7.73
CA GLN A 783 -20.83 -33.93 -8.66
C GLN A 783 -21.20 -34.85 -9.83
N MET A 784 -20.91 -34.45 -11.08
CA MET A 784 -21.30 -35.24 -12.28
C MET A 784 -20.79 -36.68 -12.24
N ARG A 785 -19.61 -36.92 -11.65
CA ARG A 785 -19.03 -38.26 -11.45
C ARG A 785 -19.82 -39.19 -10.53
N SER A 786 -20.73 -38.64 -9.72
CA SER A 786 -21.57 -39.38 -8.77
C SER A 786 -23.04 -39.37 -9.18
N LEU A 787 -23.33 -38.99 -10.44
CA LEU A 787 -24.66 -38.95 -11.04
C LEU A 787 -24.87 -40.19 -11.91
N LYS A 788 -25.66 -41.15 -11.42
CA LYS A 788 -25.82 -42.49 -11.99
C LYS A 788 -27.28 -42.82 -12.32
N ASP A 789 -27.49 -43.73 -13.25
CA ASP A 789 -28.80 -44.32 -13.52
C ASP A 789 -29.12 -45.49 -12.55
N ALA A 790 -30.30 -46.11 -12.71
CA ALA A 790 -30.74 -47.23 -11.89
C ALA A 790 -29.75 -48.43 -11.89
N SER A 791 -28.97 -48.60 -12.96
CA SER A 791 -27.99 -49.69 -13.17
C SER A 791 -26.60 -49.38 -12.60
N ASP A 792 -26.44 -48.26 -11.88
CA ASP A 792 -25.16 -47.72 -11.37
C ASP A 792 -24.18 -47.26 -12.47
N GLU A 793 -24.68 -47.10 -13.70
CA GLU A 793 -23.93 -46.52 -14.82
C GLU A 793 -23.97 -44.99 -14.76
N LEU A 794 -22.89 -44.33 -15.17
CA LEU A 794 -22.82 -42.86 -15.25
C LEU A 794 -23.83 -42.31 -16.27
N VAL A 795 -24.56 -41.26 -15.90
CA VAL A 795 -25.58 -40.64 -16.77
C VAL A 795 -24.96 -40.02 -18.03
N TYR A 796 -23.84 -39.32 -17.87
CA TYR A 796 -23.09 -38.66 -18.94
C TYR A 796 -21.82 -39.45 -19.21
N LYS A 797 -21.89 -40.45 -20.11
CA LYS A 797 -20.81 -41.42 -20.30
C LYS A 797 -19.61 -40.77 -21.02
N SER A 798 -18.57 -40.45 -20.24
CA SER A 798 -17.30 -39.82 -20.62
C SER A 798 -17.33 -38.33 -21.00
N GLU A 799 -16.13 -37.72 -21.05
CA GLU A 799 -15.85 -36.33 -21.43
C GLU A 799 -15.99 -36.07 -22.95
N SER A 800 -16.45 -37.06 -23.72
CA SER A 800 -16.99 -36.83 -25.07
C SER A 800 -18.47 -36.45 -25.07
N SER A 801 -19.16 -36.51 -23.93
CA SER A 801 -20.52 -35.94 -23.82
C SER A 801 -20.47 -34.43 -24.05
N ASN A 802 -21.43 -33.93 -24.82
CA ASN A 802 -21.52 -32.50 -25.09
C ASN A 802 -21.88 -31.73 -23.81
N MET A 803 -22.68 -32.36 -22.93
CA MET A 803 -23.00 -31.83 -21.61
C MET A 803 -21.74 -31.49 -20.80
N PHE A 804 -20.79 -32.42 -20.64
CA PHE A 804 -19.60 -32.14 -19.84
C PHE A 804 -18.74 -31.02 -20.45
N ARG A 805 -18.54 -31.03 -21.76
CA ARG A 805 -17.79 -30.00 -22.49
C ARG A 805 -18.46 -28.62 -22.38
N ALA A 806 -19.79 -28.58 -22.37
CA ALA A 806 -20.55 -27.35 -22.16
C ALA A 806 -20.39 -26.81 -20.73
N CYS A 807 -20.46 -27.68 -19.73
CA CYS A 807 -20.19 -27.31 -18.34
C CYS A 807 -18.74 -26.83 -18.14
N TRP A 808 -17.77 -27.49 -18.79
CA TRP A 808 -16.38 -27.05 -18.81
C TRP A 808 -16.23 -25.64 -19.38
N ASN A 809 -16.77 -25.39 -20.57
CA ASN A 809 -16.71 -24.07 -21.21
C ASN A 809 -17.42 -22.99 -20.37
N TYR A 810 -18.55 -23.32 -19.73
CA TYR A 810 -19.25 -22.41 -18.83
C TYR A 810 -18.39 -22.02 -17.61
N ILE A 811 -17.81 -23.01 -16.92
CA ILE A 811 -16.96 -22.78 -15.74
C ILE A 811 -15.68 -22.03 -16.12
N LEU A 812 -15.04 -22.37 -17.26
CA LEU A 812 -13.84 -21.69 -17.77
C LEU A 812 -14.06 -20.18 -17.92
N ILE A 813 -15.17 -19.77 -18.54
CA ILE A 813 -15.48 -18.36 -18.80
C ILE A 813 -15.92 -17.61 -17.53
N ILE A 814 -16.46 -18.32 -16.52
CA ILE A 814 -16.74 -17.72 -15.20
C ILE A 814 -15.46 -17.49 -14.41
N PHE A 815 -14.58 -18.48 -14.35
CA PHE A 815 -13.30 -18.42 -13.62
C PHE A 815 -12.24 -17.52 -14.26
N ASP A 816 -12.48 -17.05 -15.48
CA ASP A 816 -11.77 -15.91 -16.06
C ASP A 816 -12.10 -14.59 -15.33
N SER A 817 -13.30 -14.45 -14.76
CA SER A 817 -13.81 -13.28 -14.01
C SER A 817 -13.83 -11.93 -14.73
N SER A 818 -13.13 -11.77 -15.87
CA SER A 818 -13.10 -10.53 -16.66
C SER A 818 -14.42 -10.25 -17.38
N LYS A 819 -15.35 -11.21 -17.37
CA LYS A 819 -16.61 -11.22 -18.14
C LYS A 819 -16.34 -11.00 -19.63
N GLY A 820 -15.29 -11.67 -20.12
CA GLY A 820 -14.86 -11.68 -21.50
C GLY A 820 -14.01 -10.49 -21.96
N VAL A 821 -13.63 -9.56 -21.07
CA VAL A 821 -12.69 -8.47 -21.39
C VAL A 821 -11.33 -9.01 -21.83
N HIS A 822 -10.83 -10.10 -21.23
CA HIS A 822 -9.53 -10.68 -21.62
C HIS A 822 -9.49 -11.14 -23.06
N ASN A 823 -10.56 -11.75 -23.60
CA ASN A 823 -10.59 -12.20 -25.00
C ASN A 823 -12.03 -12.21 -25.58
N PRO A 824 -12.56 -11.02 -25.98
CA PRO A 824 -13.99 -10.86 -26.29
C PRO A 824 -14.47 -11.76 -27.43
N SER A 825 -13.66 -11.90 -28.49
CA SER A 825 -13.97 -12.71 -29.65
C SER A 825 -13.97 -14.21 -29.35
N PHE A 826 -12.96 -14.69 -28.63
CA PHE A 826 -12.87 -16.09 -28.22
C PHE A 826 -14.04 -16.47 -27.30
N VAL A 827 -14.30 -15.67 -26.26
CA VAL A 827 -15.38 -15.89 -25.29
C VAL A 827 -16.73 -15.94 -25.99
N ALA A 828 -17.04 -14.97 -26.86
CA ALA A 828 -18.29 -14.96 -27.61
C ALA A 828 -18.41 -16.15 -28.58
N ASN A 829 -17.31 -16.62 -29.17
CA ASN A 829 -17.30 -17.81 -30.03
C ASN A 829 -17.54 -19.09 -29.21
N VAL A 830 -16.84 -19.25 -28.08
CA VAL A 830 -16.99 -20.39 -27.15
C VAL A 830 -18.44 -20.51 -26.69
N LEU A 831 -19.03 -19.43 -26.16
CA LEU A 831 -20.40 -19.47 -25.64
C LEU A 831 -21.41 -19.81 -26.75
N LYS A 832 -21.32 -19.16 -27.92
CA LYS A 832 -22.23 -19.43 -29.06
C LYS A 832 -22.08 -20.86 -29.61
N ALA A 833 -20.85 -21.33 -29.78
CA ALA A 833 -20.57 -22.68 -30.28
C ALA A 833 -21.07 -23.75 -29.29
N THR A 834 -20.97 -23.47 -27.98
CA THR A 834 -21.44 -24.37 -26.92
C THR A 834 -22.96 -24.44 -26.86
N VAL A 835 -23.66 -23.29 -26.87
CA VAL A 835 -25.14 -23.24 -26.86
C VAL A 835 -25.76 -23.90 -28.10
N ALA A 836 -25.03 -23.93 -29.22
CA ALA A 836 -25.47 -24.59 -30.45
C ALA A 836 -25.35 -26.14 -30.44
N GLN A 837 -24.76 -26.75 -29.39
CA GLN A 837 -24.62 -28.20 -29.31
C GLN A 837 -25.90 -28.88 -28.80
N ASP A 838 -26.13 -30.11 -29.26
CA ASP A 838 -27.08 -31.01 -28.61
C ASP A 838 -26.48 -31.51 -27.29
N LEU A 839 -26.96 -30.97 -26.17
CA LEU A 839 -26.52 -31.31 -24.81
C LEU A 839 -27.24 -32.54 -24.22
N SER A 840 -28.10 -33.22 -24.98
CA SER A 840 -28.84 -34.39 -24.47
C SER A 840 -27.99 -35.68 -24.39
N PHE A 841 -26.74 -35.66 -24.87
CA PHE A 841 -25.81 -36.80 -24.92
C PHE A 841 -24.47 -36.52 -24.23
#